data_AF-A0A2Z5FTV9-F1
#
_entry.id   AF-A0A2Z5FTV9-F1
#
_cell.length_a   1.000
_cell.length_b   1.000
_cell.length_c   1.000
_cell.angle_alpha   90.00
_cell.angle_beta   90.00
_cell.angle_gamma   90.00
#
_symmetry.space_group_name_H-M   'P 1'
#
loop_
_entity.id
_entity.type
_entity.pdbx_description
1 polymer ?
#
loop_
_entity_poly.entity_id
_entity_poly.type
_entity_poly.pdbx_seq_one_letter_code
_entity_poly.pdbx_strand_id
1 'polypeptide(L)'
;MSIFQLLFKYPVPVFTKGRLVLLSAWPGWLLPVLIVVAAGGLALLIGSRLRAAAPKLRGRRTWALWAMQSAVITLLLLLLWQPAMLVDELSSQQNIIAVVVDDSRSMNIADNDGRTREAAAIAALENGVLAGLKQRFQTRIYRLDSELKRVDGTSQIAPTATATHLGDGLKQLVAETSDLPVGAVVLLSDGSENTTGMGSSSISRDTIQALRNRRLPVHTIGFGKEKYAHDVEIEDVNVAAGAVSNARTACTVSFTQNGYEGQKATLVVREGDKTLAAHPVNLARDGEVQAEPLFFSAGAAGAKNLSFAIEPLPGEQNLGNNTIWRPILVSDQKRRILYVEGEPRWEFKFIRRAEDDDPTVQIVSMLRTSENKIYRQGISDPSELADGFPVHPEDLFSYAGIIIGSVDADYFTPLQQELLREYVDRRGGGVLFLGGRSSLSDGGWGASSLNELLPTFLPSGRSNFHRNPATVELTSAGVDSPVTRLLDDPVKNADRWKKLTYLADYEDAGSPKPGATVLAEMNVSRHKLPLLVTQNYGHGRTAVLATGGTWRWQMSEALGDPSHDLFWQQLLRWLVADSPGPVTASMPDRSLMDEGQLHLTAQVRTRDFQPAVNAPVTAHLLGPEGINAMIDLAPSQETPGSYQADWSAEKPGAYLAEVTAHSAASQPQELGRDVLTFQREDGIAENFHTQQNRQLLEELSSQTGGRYWKPSDLKDLPRNISYSPAGISVRSTKELWNMPIVFLLLIGLPIAEWLLRRKWGVV
;
A
#
# COMPACT_ATOMS: atom_id res chain seq x y z
N MET A 1 23.51 -7.15 42.01
CA MET A 1 22.28 -7.57 42.69
C MET A 1 21.52 -6.29 43.05
N SER A 2 20.29 -6.10 42.60
CA SER A 2 19.58 -4.84 42.86
C SER A 2 19.13 -4.76 44.33
N ILE A 3 18.99 -3.54 44.88
CA ILE A 3 18.45 -3.32 46.24
C ILE A 3 17.09 -4.02 46.40
N PHE A 4 16.30 -4.09 45.33
CA PHE A 4 15.03 -4.80 45.30
C PHE A 4 15.19 -6.30 45.57
N GLN A 5 16.14 -6.98 44.91
CA GLN A 5 16.38 -8.41 45.14
C GLN A 5 16.92 -8.69 46.55
N LEU A 6 17.68 -7.76 47.14
CA LEU A 6 18.18 -7.88 48.49
C LEU A 6 17.06 -7.79 49.54
N LEU A 7 16.06 -6.94 49.33
CA LEU A 7 14.92 -6.79 50.25
C LEU A 7 13.82 -7.85 50.04
N PHE A 8 13.54 -8.21 48.78
CA PHE A 8 12.41 -9.07 48.40
C PHE A 8 12.81 -10.50 48.04
N LYS A 9 14.10 -10.88 48.13
CA LYS A 9 14.65 -12.23 47.87
C LYS A 9 14.50 -12.76 46.43
N TYR A 10 13.49 -12.33 45.68
CA TYR A 10 13.12 -12.80 44.35
C TYR A 10 13.18 -11.67 43.30
N PRO A 11 13.39 -12.00 42.01
CA PRO A 11 13.41 -11.01 40.93
C PRO A 11 12.00 -10.50 40.57
N VAL A 12 11.91 -9.31 39.96
CA VAL A 12 10.65 -8.64 39.60
C VAL A 12 9.65 -9.52 38.82
N PRO A 13 10.06 -10.38 37.86
CA PRO A 13 9.13 -11.23 37.11
C PRO A 13 8.29 -12.18 37.99
N VAL A 14 8.81 -12.60 39.15
CA VAL A 14 8.06 -13.43 40.12
C VAL A 14 6.83 -12.67 40.62
N PHE A 15 6.91 -11.36 40.76
CA PHE A 15 5.82 -10.51 41.24
C PHE A 15 4.84 -10.10 40.13
N THR A 16 5.31 -9.93 38.90
CA THR A 16 4.46 -9.50 37.77
C THR A 16 3.74 -10.66 37.10
N LYS A 17 4.35 -11.86 37.06
CA LYS A 17 3.78 -13.05 36.42
C LYS A 17 3.23 -14.08 37.41
N GLY A 18 3.60 -14.00 38.68
CA GLY A 18 3.16 -14.96 39.69
C GLY A 18 1.76 -14.68 40.21
N ARG A 19 1.07 -15.73 40.65
CA ARG A 19 -0.21 -15.63 41.36
C ARG A 19 0.02 -15.72 42.86
N LEU A 20 -0.51 -14.76 43.62
CA LEU A 20 -0.46 -14.80 45.07
C LEU A 20 -1.40 -15.87 45.61
N VAL A 21 -0.86 -16.76 46.44
CA VAL A 21 -1.58 -17.87 47.08
C VAL A 21 -1.20 -17.92 48.55
N LEU A 22 -2.16 -18.25 49.42
CA LEU A 22 -1.93 -18.53 50.83
C LEU A 22 -1.78 -20.05 50.98
N LEU A 23 -0.62 -20.50 51.47
CA LEU A 23 -0.32 -21.95 51.57
C LEU A 23 -0.94 -22.60 52.82
N SER A 24 -1.45 -21.80 53.75
CA SER A 24 -2.09 -22.31 54.96
C SER A 24 -3.37 -23.09 54.64
N ALA A 25 -3.61 -24.17 55.40
CA ALA A 25 -4.83 -24.97 55.34
C ALA A 25 -6.09 -24.24 55.89
N TRP A 26 -5.92 -23.02 56.41
CA TRP A 26 -6.99 -22.28 57.06
C TRP A 26 -7.79 -21.45 56.05
N PRO A 27 -9.13 -21.41 56.14
CA PRO A 27 -9.97 -20.63 55.25
C PRO A 27 -9.54 -19.16 55.14
N GLY A 28 -9.39 -18.65 53.92
CA GLY A 28 -8.92 -17.27 53.68
C GLY A 28 -9.83 -16.18 54.28
N TRP A 29 -11.11 -16.47 54.49
CA TRP A 29 -12.07 -15.54 55.12
C TRP A 29 -11.83 -15.37 56.63
N LEU A 30 -11.14 -16.32 57.30
CA LEU A 30 -10.83 -16.21 58.73
C LEU A 30 -9.75 -15.17 59.01
N LEU A 31 -8.82 -14.95 58.07
CA LEU A 31 -7.74 -13.97 58.21
C LEU A 31 -8.28 -12.54 58.49
N PRO A 32 -9.16 -11.95 57.66
CA PRO A 32 -9.69 -10.61 57.94
C PRO A 32 -10.54 -10.56 59.21
N VAL A 33 -11.28 -11.63 59.53
CA VAL A 33 -12.07 -11.70 60.78
C VAL A 33 -11.15 -11.65 62.00
N LEU A 34 -10.08 -12.44 62.03
CA LEU A 34 -9.12 -12.44 63.13
C LEU A 34 -8.37 -11.11 63.26
N ILE A 35 -8.04 -10.46 62.14
CA ILE A 35 -7.43 -9.12 62.16
C ILE A 35 -8.38 -8.10 62.81
N VAL A 36 -9.65 -8.10 62.42
CA VAL A 36 -10.66 -7.17 62.98
C VAL A 36 -10.90 -7.46 64.47
N VAL A 37 -11.02 -8.72 64.86
CA VAL A 37 -11.21 -9.12 66.26
C VAL A 37 -9.99 -8.74 67.11
N ALA A 38 -8.77 -8.99 66.62
CA ALA A 38 -7.55 -8.66 67.36
C ALA A 38 -7.33 -7.14 67.46
N ALA A 39 -7.55 -6.40 66.38
CA ALA A 39 -7.47 -4.93 66.37
C ALA A 39 -8.56 -4.31 67.27
N GLY A 40 -9.80 -4.81 67.21
CA GLY A 40 -10.89 -4.37 68.08
C GLY A 40 -10.64 -4.70 69.56
N GLY A 41 -10.12 -5.90 69.85
CA GLY A 41 -9.70 -6.31 71.19
C GLY A 41 -8.57 -5.44 71.74
N LEU A 42 -7.57 -5.11 70.91
CA LEU A 42 -6.53 -4.15 71.25
C LEU A 42 -7.09 -2.75 71.52
N ALA A 43 -8.06 -2.28 70.72
CA ALA A 43 -8.69 -0.98 70.92
C ALA A 43 -9.39 -0.90 72.29
N LEU A 44 -10.10 -1.97 72.67
CA LEU A 44 -10.78 -2.08 73.96
C LEU A 44 -9.80 -2.20 75.13
N LEU A 45 -8.73 -3.00 74.98
CA LEU A 45 -7.69 -3.15 76.02
C LEU A 45 -6.90 -1.86 76.23
N ILE A 46 -6.52 -1.19 75.15
CA ILE A 46 -5.86 0.11 75.20
C ILE A 46 -6.82 1.16 75.77
N GLY A 47 -8.08 1.18 75.32
CA GLY A 47 -9.09 2.12 75.80
C GLY A 47 -9.43 1.98 77.29
N SER A 48 -9.40 0.76 77.83
CA SER A 48 -9.73 0.46 79.24
C SER A 48 -8.52 0.58 80.17
N ARG A 49 -7.36 0.01 79.82
CA ARG A 49 -6.18 -0.05 80.71
C ARG A 49 -5.26 1.17 80.63
N LEU A 50 -5.08 1.80 79.47
CA LEU A 50 -4.21 2.99 79.37
C LEU A 50 -4.83 4.25 79.98
N ARG A 51 -6.17 4.33 80.07
CA ARG A 51 -6.85 5.42 80.82
C ARG A 51 -6.49 5.43 82.31
N ALA A 52 -6.18 4.27 82.89
CA ALA A 52 -5.82 4.12 84.30
C ALA A 52 -4.30 4.23 84.54
N ALA A 53 -3.46 3.77 83.59
CA ALA A 53 -2.01 3.62 83.80
C ALA A 53 -1.16 4.84 83.37
N ALA A 54 -1.59 5.65 82.39
CA ALA A 54 -0.76 6.74 81.86
C ALA A 54 -1.59 7.96 81.38
N PRO A 55 -1.92 8.91 82.27
CA PRO A 55 -2.79 10.07 81.93
C PRO A 55 -2.20 11.04 80.89
N LYS A 56 -0.89 10.95 80.58
CA LYS A 56 -0.19 11.76 79.56
C LYS A 56 -0.40 11.28 78.10
N LEU A 57 -1.04 10.12 77.89
CA LEU A 57 -1.35 9.55 76.58
C LEU A 57 -2.85 9.72 76.25
N ARG A 58 -3.28 10.93 75.88
CA ARG A 58 -4.65 11.18 75.39
C ARG A 58 -4.68 11.56 73.91
N GLY A 59 -5.75 11.15 73.23
CA GLY A 59 -6.05 11.55 71.85
C GLY A 59 -5.21 10.82 70.79
N ARG A 60 -4.57 11.58 69.89
CA ARG A 60 -3.88 11.06 68.69
C ARG A 60 -2.74 10.06 69.00
N ARG A 61 -2.07 10.18 70.15
CA ARG A 61 -0.96 9.28 70.55
C ARG A 61 -1.45 7.86 70.88
N THR A 62 -2.64 7.73 71.45
CA THR A 62 -3.25 6.43 71.76
C THR A 62 -3.66 5.69 70.49
N TRP A 63 -4.21 6.42 69.52
CA TRP A 63 -4.52 5.88 68.19
C TRP A 63 -3.27 5.47 67.42
N ALA A 64 -2.17 6.21 67.55
CA ALA A 64 -0.89 5.84 66.93
C ALA A 64 -0.32 4.53 67.51
N LEU A 65 -0.35 4.35 68.84
CA LEU A 65 0.07 3.09 69.47
C LEU A 65 -0.83 1.93 69.07
N TRP A 66 -2.15 2.14 69.09
CA TRP A 66 -3.11 1.13 68.63
C TRP A 66 -2.86 0.72 67.18
N ALA A 67 -2.63 1.69 66.29
CA ALA A 67 -2.36 1.41 64.88
C ALA A 67 -1.07 0.60 64.70
N MET A 68 0.01 0.92 65.42
CA MET A 68 1.27 0.17 65.33
C MET A 68 1.17 -1.23 65.93
N GLN A 69 0.50 -1.40 67.07
CA GLN A 69 0.28 -2.73 67.65
C GLN A 69 -0.64 -3.58 66.77
N SER A 70 -1.68 -2.97 66.21
CA SER A 70 -2.58 -3.64 65.26
C SER A 70 -1.83 -4.00 63.97
N ALA A 71 -0.90 -3.16 63.50
CA ALA A 71 -0.05 -3.46 62.34
C ALA A 71 0.89 -4.64 62.61
N VAL A 72 1.49 -4.75 63.81
CA VAL A 72 2.32 -5.90 64.18
C VAL A 72 1.50 -7.19 64.24
N ILE A 73 0.32 -7.16 64.88
CA ILE A 73 -0.55 -8.34 64.94
C ILE A 73 -1.06 -8.72 63.54
N THR A 74 -1.43 -7.73 62.72
CA THR A 74 -1.84 -7.97 61.33
C THR A 74 -0.73 -8.62 60.54
N LEU A 75 0.52 -8.14 60.68
CA LEU A 75 1.68 -8.74 60.04
C LEU A 75 1.92 -10.18 60.51
N LEU A 76 1.83 -10.46 61.81
CA LEU A 76 1.97 -11.82 62.35
C LEU A 76 0.86 -12.77 61.86
N LEU A 77 -0.39 -12.30 61.82
CA LEU A 77 -1.51 -13.08 61.29
C LEU A 77 -1.34 -13.35 59.79
N LEU A 78 -0.87 -12.37 59.02
CA LEU A 78 -0.57 -12.55 57.60
C LEU A 78 0.53 -13.60 57.40
N LEU A 79 1.59 -13.57 58.22
CA LEU A 79 2.67 -14.56 58.15
C LEU A 79 2.22 -15.97 58.54
N LEU A 80 1.27 -16.10 59.46
CA LEU A 80 0.69 -17.39 59.84
C LEU A 80 -0.04 -18.05 58.64
N TRP A 81 -0.55 -17.25 57.71
CA TRP A 81 -1.16 -17.74 56.47
C TRP A 81 -0.18 -18.11 55.36
N GLN A 82 1.14 -18.00 55.60
CA GLN A 82 2.22 -18.37 54.70
C GLN A 82 1.99 -17.88 53.26
N PRO A 83 2.01 -16.56 53.01
CA PRO A 83 1.87 -16.02 51.67
C PRO A 83 3.00 -16.54 50.77
N ALA A 84 2.65 -16.98 49.57
CA ALA A 84 3.56 -17.45 48.54
C ALA A 84 3.14 -16.96 47.14
N MET A 85 4.10 -16.91 46.22
CA MET A 85 3.85 -16.69 44.80
C MET A 85 4.01 -18.00 44.05
N LEU A 86 2.97 -18.35 43.30
CA LEU A 86 2.96 -19.52 42.42
C LEU A 86 3.38 -19.05 41.04
N VAL A 87 4.51 -19.57 40.55
CA VAL A 87 5.09 -19.21 39.26
C VAL A 87 5.37 -20.48 38.47
N ASP A 88 4.96 -20.49 37.20
CA ASP A 88 5.33 -21.55 36.26
C ASP A 88 6.79 -21.33 35.83
N GLU A 89 7.68 -22.25 36.19
CA GLU A 89 9.12 -22.19 35.88
C GLU A 89 9.48 -23.36 34.95
N LEU A 90 10.26 -23.11 33.89
CA LEU A 90 10.71 -24.17 32.99
C LEU A 90 11.57 -25.20 33.74
N SER A 91 11.28 -26.49 33.58
CA SER A 91 12.15 -27.55 34.11
C SER A 91 13.53 -27.47 33.44
N SER A 92 14.58 -27.26 34.25
CA SER A 92 15.97 -27.22 33.79
C SER A 92 16.33 -28.58 33.16
N GLN A 93 16.92 -28.57 31.97
CA GLN A 93 17.37 -29.73 31.16
C GLN A 93 16.33 -30.52 30.34
N GLN A 94 15.02 -30.32 30.49
CA GLN A 94 14.02 -31.02 29.65
C GLN A 94 13.49 -30.19 28.47
N ASN A 95 13.64 -28.86 28.53
CA ASN A 95 13.15 -27.96 27.49
C ASN A 95 14.26 -27.55 26.52
N ILE A 96 13.88 -27.44 25.25
CA ILE A 96 14.74 -26.99 24.16
C ILE A 96 14.52 -25.49 23.92
N ILE A 97 15.59 -24.74 23.72
CA ILE A 97 15.53 -23.34 23.25
C ILE A 97 15.98 -23.33 21.80
N ALA A 98 15.11 -22.85 20.92
CA ALA A 98 15.43 -22.63 19.51
C ALA A 98 16.08 -21.26 19.37
N VAL A 99 17.33 -21.23 18.92
CA VAL A 99 18.04 -20.01 18.57
C VAL A 99 18.00 -19.89 17.06
N VAL A 100 17.35 -18.87 16.54
CA VAL A 100 17.23 -18.59 15.11
C VAL A 100 18.13 -17.41 14.80
N VAL A 101 19.07 -17.62 13.88
CA VAL A 101 19.96 -16.57 13.37
C VAL A 101 19.56 -16.28 11.94
N ASP A 102 19.26 -15.02 11.69
CA ASP A 102 19.04 -14.49 10.36
C ASP A 102 20.34 -14.47 9.56
N ASP A 103 20.32 -15.09 8.38
CA ASP A 103 21.45 -15.24 7.45
C ASP A 103 21.19 -14.49 6.13
N SER A 104 20.32 -13.48 6.19
CA SER A 104 20.03 -12.56 5.10
C SER A 104 21.26 -11.79 4.63
N ARG A 105 21.19 -11.28 3.39
CA ARG A 105 22.21 -10.38 2.87
C ARG A 105 22.25 -9.04 3.62
N SER A 106 21.12 -8.56 4.18
CA SER A 106 21.08 -7.37 5.04
C SER A 106 21.94 -7.52 6.30
N MET A 107 22.12 -8.75 6.80
CA MET A 107 23.01 -9.03 7.93
C MET A 107 24.51 -8.93 7.55
N ASN A 108 24.85 -8.88 6.27
CA ASN A 108 26.21 -8.65 5.76
C ASN A 108 26.58 -7.15 5.67
N ILE A 109 25.64 -6.23 5.93
CA ILE A 109 25.92 -4.79 5.93
C ILE A 109 26.89 -4.46 7.07
N ALA A 110 27.98 -3.76 6.75
CA ALA A 110 28.96 -3.30 7.72
C ALA A 110 28.48 -2.02 8.41
N ASP A 111 28.34 -2.06 9.74
CA ASP A 111 28.03 -0.87 10.53
C ASP A 111 29.30 -0.07 10.88
N ASN A 112 29.15 1.08 11.55
CA ASN A 112 30.27 2.02 11.83
C ASN A 112 31.43 1.41 12.62
N ASP A 113 31.23 0.29 13.31
CA ASP A 113 32.29 -0.44 14.02
C ASP A 113 33.16 -1.30 13.08
N GLY A 114 32.90 -1.26 11.76
CA GLY A 114 33.61 -2.02 10.72
C GLY A 114 33.32 -3.52 10.72
N ARG A 115 32.33 -3.96 11.53
CA ARG A 115 31.87 -5.36 11.61
C ARG A 115 30.51 -5.49 10.94
N THR A 116 30.27 -6.64 10.32
CA THR A 116 28.96 -7.01 9.79
C THR A 116 27.97 -7.26 10.93
N ARG A 117 26.67 -7.05 10.70
CA ARG A 117 25.61 -7.32 11.68
C ARG A 117 25.61 -8.80 12.09
N GLU A 118 25.88 -9.70 11.15
CA GLU A 118 26.07 -11.13 11.39
C GLU A 118 27.25 -11.40 12.34
N ALA A 119 28.42 -10.82 12.09
CA ALA A 119 29.58 -10.99 12.98
C ALA A 119 29.28 -10.46 14.39
N ALA A 120 28.49 -9.39 14.51
CA ALA A 120 28.01 -8.90 15.80
C ALA A 120 27.02 -9.87 16.46
N ALA A 121 26.12 -10.49 15.69
CA ALA A 121 25.17 -11.50 16.17
C ALA A 121 25.88 -12.79 16.64
N ILE A 122 26.84 -13.30 15.87
CA ILE A 122 27.68 -14.45 16.24
C ILE A 122 28.50 -14.13 17.49
N ALA A 123 29.14 -12.96 17.55
CA ALA A 123 29.89 -12.53 18.73
C ALA A 123 28.98 -12.40 19.96
N ALA A 124 27.75 -11.92 19.80
CA ALA A 124 26.76 -11.83 20.88
C ALA A 124 26.31 -13.21 21.37
N LEU A 125 26.14 -14.17 20.46
CA LEU A 125 25.86 -15.57 20.76
C LEU A 125 27.01 -16.21 21.56
N GLU A 126 28.23 -16.12 21.06
CA GLU A 126 29.40 -16.79 21.62
C GLU A 126 29.85 -16.18 22.96
N ASN A 127 29.85 -14.84 23.09
CA ASN A 127 30.41 -14.16 24.26
C ASN A 127 29.48 -14.12 25.49
N GLY A 128 28.29 -14.74 25.46
CA GLY A 128 27.49 -14.84 26.68
C GLY A 128 26.16 -15.58 26.58
N VAL A 129 25.41 -15.43 25.48
CA VAL A 129 24.05 -15.96 25.38
C VAL A 129 24.07 -17.48 25.33
N LEU A 130 24.88 -18.07 24.46
CA LEU A 130 24.87 -19.51 24.18
C LEU A 130 25.45 -20.31 25.36
N ALA A 131 26.50 -19.78 26.00
CA ALA A 131 27.07 -20.37 27.22
C ALA A 131 26.09 -20.34 28.40
N GLY A 132 25.38 -19.21 28.62
CA GLY A 132 24.38 -19.08 29.68
C GLY A 132 23.12 -19.93 29.45
N LEU A 133 22.71 -20.11 28.19
CA LEU A 133 21.58 -20.96 27.81
C LEU A 133 21.93 -22.45 27.92
N LYS A 134 23.10 -22.88 27.41
CA LYS A 134 23.56 -24.28 27.49
C LYS A 134 23.73 -24.79 28.93
N GLN A 135 24.02 -23.91 29.89
CA GLN A 135 24.11 -24.28 31.30
C GLN A 135 22.75 -24.71 31.91
N ARG A 136 21.62 -24.25 31.36
CA ARG A 136 20.27 -24.44 31.94
C ARG A 136 19.31 -25.20 31.03
N PHE A 137 19.53 -25.17 29.72
CA PHE A 137 18.63 -25.70 28.69
C PHE A 137 19.39 -26.38 27.56
N GLN A 138 18.71 -27.26 26.81
CA GLN A 138 19.24 -27.78 25.55
C GLN A 138 19.04 -26.72 24.46
N THR A 139 20.09 -26.29 23.77
CA THR A 139 20.00 -25.28 22.70
C THR A 139 20.05 -25.94 21.34
N ARG A 140 19.15 -25.58 20.42
CA ARG A 140 19.24 -25.92 18.99
C ARG A 140 19.37 -24.63 18.19
N ILE A 141 20.33 -24.61 17.27
CA ILE A 141 20.60 -23.45 16.42
C ILE A 141 19.95 -23.71 15.06
N TYR A 142 19.24 -22.71 14.57
CA TYR A 142 18.61 -22.67 13.27
C TYR A 142 19.13 -21.45 12.55
N ARG A 143 19.38 -21.63 11.26
CA ARG A 143 19.70 -20.57 10.32
C ARG A 143 18.45 -20.29 9.52
N LEU A 144 18.16 -19.01 9.33
CA LEU A 144 17.00 -18.54 8.61
C LEU A 144 17.46 -17.78 7.37
N ASP A 145 17.09 -18.31 6.20
CA ASP A 145 17.24 -17.66 4.90
C ASP A 145 15.86 -17.57 4.24
N SER A 146 15.70 -18.10 3.02
CA SER A 146 14.39 -18.37 2.44
C SER A 146 13.70 -19.59 3.09
N GLU A 147 14.48 -20.48 3.69
CA GLU A 147 14.03 -21.67 4.41
C GLU A 147 14.65 -21.72 5.82
N LEU A 148 14.02 -22.46 6.73
CA LEU A 148 14.61 -22.74 8.03
C LEU A 148 15.47 -24.01 7.97
N LYS A 149 16.77 -23.91 8.32
CA LYS A 149 17.68 -25.07 8.37
C LYS A 149 18.36 -25.19 9.73
N ARG A 150 18.43 -26.41 10.25
CA ARG A 150 19.12 -26.70 11.51
C ARG A 150 20.63 -26.80 11.27
N VAL A 151 21.42 -26.13 12.13
CA VAL A 151 22.88 -26.16 12.09
C VAL A 151 23.48 -26.63 13.41
N ASP A 152 24.64 -27.28 13.36
CA ASP A 152 25.31 -27.85 14.53
C ASP A 152 26.23 -26.84 15.25
N GLY A 153 26.58 -25.73 14.60
CA GLY A 153 27.44 -24.67 15.16
C GLY A 153 27.38 -23.36 14.37
N THR A 154 27.97 -22.30 14.94
CA THR A 154 28.00 -20.93 14.38
C THR A 154 28.85 -20.81 13.11
N SER A 155 29.75 -21.75 12.84
CA SER A 155 30.67 -21.74 11.69
C SER A 155 30.05 -22.13 10.34
N GLN A 156 28.75 -22.48 10.30
CA GLN A 156 27.99 -22.83 9.09
C GLN A 156 27.00 -21.73 8.67
N ILE A 157 27.04 -20.59 9.37
CA ILE A 157 26.26 -19.39 9.05
C ILE A 157 27.11 -18.57 8.07
N ALA A 158 26.54 -18.22 6.91
CA ALA A 158 27.26 -17.54 5.85
C ALA A 158 26.23 -16.74 5.02
N PRO A 159 26.23 -15.39 5.13
CA PRO A 159 25.12 -14.55 4.68
C PRO A 159 25.17 -14.39 3.17
N THR A 160 24.62 -15.41 2.49
CA THR A 160 24.63 -15.55 1.03
C THR A 160 23.23 -15.59 0.45
N ALA A 161 22.20 -15.66 1.30
CA ALA A 161 20.82 -15.72 0.86
C ALA A 161 20.30 -14.33 0.45
N THR A 162 19.58 -14.31 -0.68
CA THR A 162 19.04 -13.10 -1.31
C THR A 162 17.66 -12.69 -0.81
N ALA A 163 16.98 -13.54 -0.04
CA ALA A 163 15.65 -13.26 0.50
C ALA A 163 15.53 -13.75 1.95
N THR A 164 14.66 -13.09 2.73
CA THR A 164 14.42 -13.38 4.14
C THR A 164 12.92 -13.47 4.40
N HIS A 165 12.44 -14.67 4.68
CA HIS A 165 11.03 -14.90 5.02
C HIS A 165 10.90 -15.16 6.53
N LEU A 166 10.98 -14.09 7.31
CA LEU A 166 10.85 -14.15 8.78
C LEU A 166 9.53 -14.82 9.19
N GLY A 167 8.42 -14.49 8.54
CA GLY A 167 7.13 -15.11 8.80
C GLY A 167 7.12 -16.61 8.52
N ASP A 168 7.47 -17.01 7.30
CA ASP A 168 7.37 -18.42 6.88
C ASP A 168 8.36 -19.32 7.61
N GLY A 169 9.58 -18.83 7.88
CA GLY A 169 10.57 -19.60 8.64
C GLY A 169 10.17 -19.80 10.10
N LEU A 170 9.52 -18.83 10.75
CA LEU A 170 8.96 -19.02 12.09
C LEU A 170 7.78 -20.01 12.09
N LYS A 171 6.95 -19.99 11.03
CA LYS A 171 5.87 -20.97 10.85
C LYS A 171 6.43 -22.38 10.63
N GLN A 172 7.48 -22.52 9.84
CA GLN A 172 8.20 -23.78 9.65
C GLN A 172 8.81 -24.27 10.97
N LEU A 173 9.42 -23.38 11.76
CA LEU A 173 9.97 -23.72 13.09
C LEU A 173 8.87 -24.29 14.01
N VAL A 174 7.69 -23.67 14.02
CA VAL A 174 6.55 -24.13 14.81
C VAL A 174 6.11 -25.53 14.41
N ALA A 175 6.10 -25.82 13.10
CA ALA A 175 5.74 -27.11 12.54
C ALA A 175 6.80 -28.19 12.84
N GLU A 176 8.09 -27.94 12.57
CA GLU A 176 9.18 -28.91 12.79
C GLU A 176 9.41 -29.24 14.28
N THR A 177 9.04 -28.31 15.16
CA THR A 177 9.20 -28.48 16.61
C THR A 177 7.91 -28.91 17.30
N SER A 178 6.88 -29.36 16.57
CA SER A 178 5.57 -29.77 17.13
C SER A 178 5.72 -30.79 18.26
N ASP A 179 6.63 -31.74 18.08
CA ASP A 179 6.82 -32.90 18.95
C ASP A 179 7.90 -32.66 20.03
N LEU A 180 8.51 -31.47 20.02
CA LEU A 180 9.60 -31.11 20.91
C LEU A 180 9.10 -30.15 22.00
N PRO A 181 9.57 -30.30 23.25
CA PRO A 181 9.27 -29.37 24.34
C PRO A 181 10.09 -28.09 24.20
N VAL A 182 9.74 -27.23 23.23
CA VAL A 182 10.38 -25.93 23.03
C VAL A 182 9.86 -24.93 24.06
N GLY A 183 10.77 -24.32 24.82
CA GLY A 183 10.45 -23.39 25.91
C GLY A 183 10.44 -21.91 25.49
N ALA A 184 11.20 -21.56 24.44
CA ALA A 184 11.29 -20.22 23.87
C ALA A 184 12.01 -20.23 22.52
N VAL A 185 11.77 -19.20 21.72
CA VAL A 185 12.53 -18.89 20.50
C VAL A 185 13.35 -17.63 20.75
N VAL A 186 14.63 -17.63 20.39
CA VAL A 186 15.51 -16.45 20.40
C VAL A 186 15.88 -16.13 18.97
N LEU A 187 15.33 -15.05 18.42
CA LEU A 187 15.54 -14.60 17.05
C LEU A 187 16.57 -13.46 17.04
N LEU A 188 17.64 -13.61 16.25
CA LEU A 188 18.64 -12.59 15.98
C LEU A 188 18.46 -12.14 14.54
N SER A 189 18.00 -10.91 14.33
CA SER A 189 17.67 -10.35 13.01
C SER A 189 17.70 -8.83 13.07
N ASP A 190 17.83 -8.17 11.92
CA ASP A 190 17.61 -6.73 11.79
C ASP A 190 16.14 -6.36 11.54
N GLY A 191 15.27 -7.35 11.36
CA GLY A 191 13.84 -7.18 11.14
C GLY A 191 13.48 -6.77 9.72
N SER A 192 14.42 -6.84 8.77
CA SER A 192 14.10 -6.68 7.35
C SER A 192 13.35 -7.92 6.85
N GLU A 193 12.19 -7.71 6.25
CA GLU A 193 11.40 -8.77 5.59
C GLU A 193 11.12 -8.30 4.16
N ASN A 194 11.64 -9.05 3.19
CA ASN A 194 11.62 -8.69 1.77
C ASN A 194 10.54 -9.44 0.97
N THR A 195 9.48 -9.89 1.64
CA THR A 195 8.37 -10.60 0.99
C THR A 195 7.54 -9.62 0.14
N THR A 196 7.17 -10.09 -1.05
CA THR A 196 6.49 -9.41 -2.16
C THR A 196 5.52 -8.28 -1.77
N GLY A 197 5.87 -7.07 -2.25
CA GLY A 197 5.08 -5.85 -2.16
C GLY A 197 5.79 -4.76 -1.36
N MET A 198 6.33 -3.75 -2.05
CA MET A 198 6.75 -2.49 -1.42
C MET A 198 5.55 -1.90 -0.67
N GLY A 199 5.49 -2.07 0.65
CA GLY A 199 4.37 -1.51 1.42
C GLY A 199 4.19 -1.97 2.87
N SER A 200 4.63 -3.17 3.26
CA SER A 200 4.66 -3.52 4.69
C SER A 200 5.51 -4.75 4.98
N SER A 201 6.68 -4.56 5.59
CA SER A 201 7.42 -5.62 6.29
C SER A 201 6.62 -6.05 7.52
N SER A 202 5.63 -6.92 7.35
CA SER A 202 4.76 -7.37 8.43
C SER A 202 4.64 -8.89 8.41
N ILE A 203 4.89 -9.50 9.57
CA ILE A 203 4.76 -10.94 9.74
C ILE A 203 3.28 -11.32 9.66
N SER A 204 2.97 -12.33 8.87
CA SER A 204 1.59 -12.81 8.67
C SER A 204 0.89 -13.13 9.99
N ARG A 205 -0.38 -12.69 10.11
CA ARG A 205 -1.20 -12.91 11.33
C ARG A 205 -1.30 -14.39 11.70
N ASP A 206 -1.35 -15.26 10.69
CA ASP A 206 -1.39 -16.71 10.85
C ASP A 206 -0.14 -17.26 11.57
N THR A 207 1.04 -16.73 11.24
CA THR A 207 2.29 -17.11 11.89
C THR A 207 2.30 -16.71 13.37
N ILE A 208 1.87 -15.48 13.67
CA ILE A 208 1.76 -15.00 15.04
C ILE A 208 0.75 -15.85 15.82
N GLN A 209 -0.38 -16.21 15.21
CA GLN A 209 -1.38 -17.07 15.83
C GLN A 209 -0.85 -18.49 16.07
N ALA A 210 -0.08 -19.06 15.13
CA ALA A 210 0.57 -20.36 15.31
C ALA A 210 1.53 -20.37 16.52
N LEU A 211 2.35 -19.32 16.66
CA LEU A 211 3.25 -19.13 17.81
C LEU A 211 2.46 -19.00 19.12
N ARG A 212 1.37 -18.22 19.13
CA ARG A 212 0.50 -18.04 20.31
C ARG A 212 -0.24 -19.31 20.70
N ASN A 213 -0.71 -20.11 19.75
CA ASN A 213 -1.40 -21.36 20.00
C ASN A 213 -0.51 -22.37 20.74
N ARG A 214 0.79 -22.38 20.42
CA ARG A 214 1.79 -23.18 21.14
C ARG A 214 2.36 -22.48 22.39
N ARG A 215 1.91 -21.25 22.68
CA ARG A 215 2.40 -20.39 23.77
C ARG A 215 3.92 -20.21 23.73
N LEU A 216 4.51 -20.17 22.53
CA LEU A 216 5.95 -20.03 22.34
C LEU A 216 6.34 -18.55 22.36
N PRO A 217 7.04 -18.05 23.39
CA PRO A 217 7.51 -16.67 23.39
C PRO A 217 8.69 -16.51 22.43
N VAL A 218 8.62 -15.49 21.57
CA VAL A 218 9.72 -15.09 20.68
C VAL A 218 10.46 -13.91 21.30
N HIS A 219 11.72 -14.12 21.66
CA HIS A 219 12.63 -13.07 22.09
C HIS A 219 13.43 -12.60 20.89
N THR A 220 13.27 -11.34 20.52
CA THR A 220 13.98 -10.74 19.38
C THR A 220 15.19 -9.96 19.85
N ILE A 221 16.29 -10.06 19.12
CA ILE A 221 17.51 -9.27 19.32
C ILE A 221 17.76 -8.54 18.01
N GLY A 222 17.67 -7.22 18.05
CA GLY A 222 17.85 -6.36 16.89
C GLY A 222 19.31 -6.04 16.63
N PHE A 223 19.72 -6.13 15.36
CA PHE A 223 21.03 -5.70 14.86
C PHE A 223 20.86 -4.64 13.76
N GLY A 224 21.82 -3.74 13.59
CA GLY A 224 21.75 -2.65 12.62
C GLY A 224 21.47 -1.28 13.23
N LYS A 225 21.51 -0.24 12.38
CA LYS A 225 21.23 1.15 12.78
C LYS A 225 19.73 1.41 12.75
N GLU A 226 19.20 2.01 13.83
CA GLU A 226 17.79 2.46 13.86
C GLU A 226 17.53 3.65 12.92
N LYS A 227 18.56 4.44 12.60
CA LYS A 227 18.51 5.58 11.66
C LYS A 227 19.86 5.83 11.00
N TYR A 228 19.86 6.17 9.72
CA TYR A 228 21.04 6.72 9.05
C TYR A 228 21.20 8.21 9.33
N ALA A 229 22.45 8.68 9.28
CA ALA A 229 22.76 10.08 9.54
C ALA A 229 22.69 10.94 8.26
N HIS A 230 23.03 10.35 7.10
CA HIS A 230 23.04 11.00 5.79
C HIS A 230 22.66 9.96 4.73
N ASP A 231 21.40 9.98 4.30
CA ASP A 231 20.87 8.98 3.36
C ASP A 231 19.67 9.57 2.59
N VAL A 232 19.55 9.22 1.31
CA VAL A 232 18.37 9.48 0.49
C VAL A 232 17.87 8.14 -0.03
N GLU A 233 16.55 7.93 -0.02
CA GLU A 233 15.94 6.68 -0.44
C GLU A 233 14.71 6.99 -1.29
N ILE A 234 14.66 6.45 -2.51
CA ILE A 234 13.44 6.48 -3.30
C ILE A 234 12.55 5.34 -2.79
N GLU A 235 11.35 5.68 -2.30
CA GLU A 235 10.39 4.68 -1.81
C GLU A 235 9.58 4.07 -2.97
N ASP A 236 9.05 4.92 -3.86
CA ASP A 236 8.27 4.45 -5.00
C ASP A 236 8.26 5.46 -6.16
N VAL A 237 7.97 4.93 -7.35
CA VAL A 237 7.72 5.70 -8.56
C VAL A 237 6.41 5.24 -9.16
N ASN A 238 5.42 6.13 -9.12
CA ASN A 238 4.14 5.93 -9.77
C ASN A 238 4.19 6.49 -11.19
N VAL A 239 4.16 5.60 -12.19
CA VAL A 239 4.14 5.92 -13.61
C VAL A 239 3.19 4.97 -14.35
N ALA A 240 2.54 5.47 -15.40
CA ALA A 240 1.64 4.65 -16.22
C ALA A 240 2.40 3.48 -16.89
N ALA A 241 1.72 2.34 -17.00
CA ALA A 241 2.23 1.11 -17.63
C ALA A 241 2.68 1.30 -19.08
N GLY A 242 1.97 2.18 -19.75
CA GLY A 242 2.13 2.45 -21.16
C GLY A 242 1.96 3.92 -21.45
N ALA A 243 2.58 4.34 -22.53
CA ALA A 243 2.46 5.67 -23.09
C ALA A 243 2.33 5.57 -24.59
N VAL A 244 1.85 6.64 -25.22
CA VAL A 244 1.88 6.73 -26.67
C VAL A 244 3.18 7.40 -27.11
N SER A 245 3.68 7.02 -28.29
CA SER A 245 4.91 7.60 -28.84
C SER A 245 4.88 9.13 -28.83
N ASN A 246 5.96 9.72 -28.33
CA ASN A 246 6.22 11.15 -28.14
C ASN A 246 5.23 11.90 -27.22
N ALA A 247 4.28 11.20 -26.59
CA ALA A 247 3.36 11.82 -25.65
C ALA A 247 4.10 12.31 -24.39
N ARG A 248 3.55 13.36 -23.76
CA ARG A 248 4.02 13.86 -22.46
C ARG A 248 3.37 13.03 -21.35
N THR A 249 4.17 12.26 -20.64
CA THR A 249 3.74 11.36 -19.57
C THR A 249 4.04 11.98 -18.21
N ALA A 250 3.12 11.81 -17.26
CA ALA A 250 3.30 12.23 -15.88
C ALA A 250 3.78 11.05 -15.03
N CYS A 251 4.64 11.32 -14.05
CA CYS A 251 4.99 10.39 -12.99
C CYS A 251 5.12 11.13 -11.66
N THR A 252 4.94 10.40 -10.56
CA THR A 252 5.18 10.92 -9.21
C THR A 252 6.26 10.08 -8.57
N VAL A 253 7.34 10.71 -8.12
CA VAL A 253 8.42 10.04 -7.40
C VAL A 253 8.28 10.37 -5.93
N SER A 254 8.18 9.33 -5.11
CA SER A 254 8.14 9.42 -3.65
C SER A 254 9.49 9.01 -3.10
N PHE A 255 10.10 9.87 -2.28
CA PHE A 255 11.38 9.61 -1.64
C PHE A 255 11.43 10.15 -0.21
N THR A 256 12.31 9.59 0.59
CA THR A 256 12.64 10.06 1.93
C THR A 256 14.11 10.42 2.01
N GLN A 257 14.44 11.31 2.95
CA GLN A 257 15.82 11.72 3.18
C GLN A 257 16.07 11.89 4.68
N ASN A 258 17.31 11.69 5.10
CA ASN A 258 17.78 12.03 6.44
C ASN A 258 19.13 12.74 6.34
N GLY A 259 19.29 13.87 7.03
CA GLY A 259 20.57 14.60 7.13
C GLY A 259 20.83 15.64 6.04
N TYR A 260 19.86 15.85 5.14
CA TYR A 260 19.96 16.78 4.01
C TYR A 260 18.81 17.80 3.97
N GLU A 261 18.12 18.03 5.09
CA GLU A 261 17.02 19.01 5.20
C GLU A 261 17.39 20.36 4.55
N GLY A 262 16.53 20.84 3.63
CA GLY A 262 16.68 22.13 2.95
C GLY A 262 17.77 22.19 1.89
N GLN A 263 18.51 21.11 1.62
CA GLN A 263 19.46 21.05 0.52
C GLN A 263 18.74 20.87 -0.84
N LYS A 264 19.45 21.20 -1.92
CA LYS A 264 18.98 20.99 -3.28
C LYS A 264 19.50 19.66 -3.79
N ALA A 265 18.59 18.81 -4.28
CA ALA A 265 18.91 17.60 -5.00
C ALA A 265 18.35 17.69 -6.42
N THR A 266 18.86 16.87 -7.34
CA THR A 266 18.38 16.81 -8.72
C THR A 266 17.75 15.44 -8.96
N LEU A 267 16.45 15.41 -9.24
CA LEU A 267 15.74 14.22 -9.68
C LEU A 267 15.88 14.10 -11.19
N VAL A 268 16.33 12.94 -11.68
CA VAL A 268 16.61 12.71 -13.09
C VAL A 268 15.91 11.44 -13.57
N VAL A 269 15.30 11.53 -14.76
CA VAL A 269 14.72 10.38 -15.47
C VAL A 269 15.59 10.08 -16.67
N ARG A 270 16.09 8.85 -16.78
CA ARG A 270 16.97 8.42 -17.87
C ARG A 270 16.46 7.16 -18.57
N GLU A 271 16.64 7.13 -19.88
CA GLU A 271 16.48 5.94 -20.73
C GLU A 271 17.89 5.50 -21.15
N GLY A 272 18.46 4.50 -20.46
CA GLY A 272 19.88 4.18 -20.58
C GLY A 272 20.74 5.41 -20.24
N ASP A 273 21.63 5.81 -21.15
CA ASP A 273 22.50 6.99 -20.98
C ASP A 273 21.80 8.33 -21.29
N LYS A 274 20.60 8.30 -21.88
CA LYS A 274 19.89 9.50 -22.33
C LYS A 274 19.03 10.07 -21.21
N THR A 275 19.30 11.31 -20.81
CA THR A 275 18.45 12.03 -19.85
C THR A 275 17.19 12.54 -20.55
N LEU A 276 16.01 12.13 -20.07
CA LEU A 276 14.70 12.57 -20.58
C LEU A 276 14.20 13.82 -19.87
N ALA A 277 14.42 13.91 -18.56
CA ALA A 277 14.03 15.03 -17.73
C ALA A 277 14.96 15.15 -16.52
N ALA A 278 15.19 16.38 -16.07
CA ALA A 278 15.91 16.69 -14.83
C ALA A 278 15.16 17.80 -14.09
N HIS A 279 14.90 17.61 -12.80
CA HIS A 279 14.14 18.54 -11.99
C HIS A 279 14.84 18.80 -10.64
N PRO A 280 15.18 20.05 -10.34
CA PRO A 280 15.77 20.39 -9.04
C PRO A 280 14.67 20.38 -7.97
N VAL A 281 14.89 19.63 -6.91
CA VAL A 281 13.99 19.51 -5.75
C VAL A 281 14.68 20.04 -4.50
N ASN A 282 13.92 20.69 -3.63
CA ASN A 282 14.39 21.06 -2.30
C ASN A 282 13.93 19.97 -1.32
N LEU A 283 14.85 19.43 -0.55
CA LEU A 283 14.58 18.33 0.36
C LEU A 283 13.77 18.81 1.58
N ALA A 284 12.69 18.08 1.89
CA ALA A 284 11.82 18.30 3.04
C ALA A 284 12.52 17.96 4.37
N ARG A 285 11.75 17.92 5.47
CA ARG A 285 12.28 17.55 6.79
C ARG A 285 12.75 16.10 6.83
N ASP A 286 13.71 15.82 7.69
CA ASP A 286 14.27 14.48 7.87
C ASP A 286 13.16 13.46 8.21
N GLY A 287 13.11 12.37 7.44
CA GLY A 287 12.19 11.25 7.62
C GLY A 287 10.75 11.49 7.15
N GLU A 288 10.43 12.63 6.53
CA GLU A 288 9.12 12.85 5.88
C GLU A 288 9.15 12.34 4.42
N VAL A 289 8.11 11.59 4.02
CA VAL A 289 7.93 11.15 2.64
C VAL A 289 7.53 12.36 1.79
N GLN A 290 8.36 12.69 0.81
CA GLN A 290 8.16 13.76 -0.14
C GLN A 290 7.77 13.18 -1.50
N ALA A 291 6.64 13.63 -2.06
CA ALA A 291 6.16 13.21 -3.37
C ALA A 291 6.26 14.37 -4.37
N GLU A 292 7.10 14.21 -5.40
CA GLU A 292 7.34 15.23 -6.41
C GLU A 292 6.79 14.78 -7.78
N PRO A 293 5.85 15.54 -8.38
CA PRO A 293 5.34 15.25 -9.71
C PRO A 293 6.33 15.72 -10.79
N LEU A 294 6.54 14.88 -11.80
CA LEU A 294 7.44 15.14 -12.92
C LEU A 294 6.74 14.79 -14.24
N PHE A 295 7.10 15.52 -15.31
CA PHE A 295 6.65 15.23 -16.66
C PHE A 295 7.85 14.99 -17.58
N PHE A 296 7.75 13.97 -18.43
CA PHE A 296 8.76 13.66 -19.45
C PHE A 296 8.09 13.22 -20.75
N SER A 297 8.85 13.22 -21.86
CA SER A 297 8.34 12.69 -23.14
C SER A 297 8.68 11.21 -23.25
N ALA A 298 7.70 10.38 -23.58
CA ALA A 298 7.88 8.93 -23.72
C ALA A 298 8.84 8.54 -24.86
N GLY A 299 9.06 9.43 -25.84
CA GLY A 299 9.93 9.19 -27.00
C GLY A 299 9.35 8.18 -28.01
N ALA A 300 10.20 7.55 -28.83
CA ALA A 300 9.78 6.59 -29.86
C ALA A 300 9.10 5.34 -29.29
N ALA A 301 8.34 4.63 -30.12
CA ALA A 301 7.68 3.37 -29.74
C ALA A 301 8.66 2.24 -29.42
N GLY A 302 8.25 1.35 -28.52
CA GLY A 302 9.03 0.22 -28.02
C GLY A 302 8.90 0.02 -26.51
N ALA A 303 9.36 -1.14 -26.04
CA ALA A 303 9.53 -1.39 -24.61
C ALA A 303 10.77 -0.66 -24.10
N LYS A 304 10.58 0.21 -23.10
CA LYS A 304 11.65 1.04 -22.54
C LYS A 304 11.81 0.74 -21.06
N ASN A 305 13.06 0.71 -20.60
CA ASN A 305 13.35 0.66 -19.19
C ASN A 305 13.84 2.03 -18.71
N LEU A 306 13.04 2.71 -17.89
CA LEU A 306 13.35 4.03 -17.37
C LEU A 306 13.96 3.93 -15.98
N SER A 307 15.05 4.64 -15.75
CA SER A 307 15.61 4.84 -14.41
C SER A 307 15.19 6.19 -13.86
N PHE A 308 14.72 6.17 -12.62
CA PHE A 308 14.39 7.35 -11.83
C PHE A 308 15.44 7.41 -10.74
N ALA A 309 16.25 8.47 -10.75
CA ALA A 309 17.37 8.59 -9.84
C ALA A 309 17.48 9.98 -9.22
N ILE A 310 17.84 10.02 -7.94
CA ILE A 310 18.30 11.26 -7.28
C ILE A 310 19.83 11.28 -7.40
N GLU A 311 20.39 12.41 -7.83
CA GLU A 311 21.85 12.53 -7.94
C GLU A 311 22.52 12.41 -6.55
N PRO A 312 23.58 11.59 -6.42
CA PRO A 312 24.25 11.34 -5.13
C PRO A 312 24.66 12.62 -4.41
N LEU A 313 24.40 12.67 -3.10
CA LEU A 313 24.77 13.81 -2.26
C LEU A 313 26.11 13.57 -1.53
N PRO A 314 26.89 14.62 -1.25
CA PRO A 314 28.17 14.47 -0.55
C PRO A 314 28.00 13.91 0.88
N GLY A 315 28.63 12.77 1.15
CA GLY A 315 28.62 12.14 2.49
C GLY A 315 27.52 11.10 2.70
N GLU A 316 26.80 10.73 1.65
CA GLU A 316 25.74 9.74 1.66
C GLU A 316 26.26 8.33 1.97
N GLN A 317 25.52 7.60 2.82
CA GLN A 317 25.93 6.30 3.32
C GLN A 317 25.54 5.14 2.40
N ASN A 318 24.39 5.24 1.71
CA ASN A 318 23.92 4.25 0.75
C ASN A 318 23.61 4.93 -0.59
N LEU A 319 24.16 4.40 -1.67
CA LEU A 319 23.90 4.91 -3.03
C LEU A 319 23.03 3.95 -3.84
N GLY A 320 22.78 2.74 -3.33
CA GLY A 320 22.04 1.68 -4.03
C GLY A 320 20.52 1.86 -3.99
N ASN A 321 20.02 2.73 -3.11
CA ASN A 321 18.62 3.12 -2.90
C ASN A 321 18.23 4.43 -3.62
N ASN A 322 19.17 5.07 -4.32
CA ASN A 322 18.95 6.31 -5.04
C ASN A 322 18.37 6.14 -6.43
N THR A 323 18.20 4.91 -6.90
CA THR A 323 17.70 4.62 -8.25
C THR A 323 16.66 3.52 -8.22
N ILE A 324 15.52 3.78 -8.84
CA ILE A 324 14.48 2.79 -9.12
C ILE A 324 14.27 2.69 -10.62
N TRP A 325 14.13 1.47 -11.12
CA TRP A 325 13.76 1.23 -12.51
C TRP A 325 12.27 0.94 -12.64
N ARG A 326 11.68 1.47 -13.72
CA ARG A 326 10.30 1.17 -14.11
C ARG A 326 10.25 0.92 -15.62
N PRO A 327 9.77 -0.25 -16.05
CA PRO A 327 9.53 -0.51 -17.45
C PRO A 327 8.25 0.20 -17.91
N ILE A 328 8.27 0.77 -19.11
CA ILE A 328 7.13 1.40 -19.77
C ILE A 328 7.02 0.90 -21.21
N LEU A 329 5.81 0.55 -21.64
CA LEU A 329 5.54 0.19 -23.02
C LEU A 329 5.08 1.42 -23.80
N VAL A 330 5.87 1.85 -24.78
CA VAL A 330 5.49 2.95 -25.66
C VAL A 330 4.88 2.39 -26.94
N SER A 331 3.58 2.60 -27.15
CA SER A 331 2.87 2.15 -28.36
C SER A 331 2.86 3.23 -29.44
N ASP A 332 2.98 2.83 -30.70
CA ASP A 332 2.73 3.66 -31.89
C ASP A 332 1.29 3.51 -32.42
N GLN A 333 0.49 2.62 -31.83
CA GLN A 333 -0.87 2.37 -32.31
C GLN A 333 -1.77 3.57 -32.07
N LYS A 334 -2.33 4.10 -33.15
CA LYS A 334 -3.32 5.16 -33.11
C LYS A 334 -4.67 4.62 -32.67
N ARG A 335 -5.29 5.28 -31.70
CA ARG A 335 -6.67 4.98 -31.29
C ARG A 335 -7.65 5.58 -32.31
N ARG A 336 -8.41 4.71 -32.99
CA ARG A 336 -9.34 5.12 -34.05
C ARG A 336 -10.64 5.66 -33.45
N ILE A 337 -11.10 6.81 -33.91
CA ILE A 337 -12.33 7.49 -33.49
C ILE A 337 -13.26 7.61 -34.70
N LEU A 338 -14.50 7.13 -34.57
CA LEU A 338 -15.53 7.28 -35.60
C LEU A 338 -16.26 8.62 -35.42
N TYR A 339 -16.10 9.55 -36.36
CA TYR A 339 -16.79 10.85 -36.37
C TYR A 339 -17.97 10.81 -37.34
N VAL A 340 -19.19 10.88 -36.82
CA VAL A 340 -20.43 10.88 -37.61
C VAL A 340 -21.01 12.29 -37.60
N GLU A 341 -21.23 12.85 -38.78
CA GLU A 341 -21.69 14.23 -38.92
C GLU A 341 -22.84 14.36 -39.91
N GLY A 342 -23.92 14.99 -39.46
CA GLY A 342 -25.17 15.10 -40.21
C GLY A 342 -25.22 16.26 -41.21
N GLU A 343 -24.35 17.26 -41.06
CA GLU A 343 -24.21 18.38 -41.99
C GLU A 343 -22.75 18.91 -42.06
N PRO A 344 -22.28 19.43 -43.20
CA PRO A 344 -20.93 19.97 -43.31
C PRO A 344 -20.75 21.25 -42.47
N ARG A 345 -20.08 21.13 -41.32
CA ARG A 345 -19.74 22.24 -40.40
C ARG A 345 -18.24 22.55 -40.42
N TRP A 346 -17.90 23.81 -40.09
CA TRP A 346 -16.51 24.24 -39.95
C TRP A 346 -15.79 23.49 -38.82
N GLU A 347 -16.51 23.16 -37.75
CA GLU A 347 -16.00 22.42 -36.60
C GLU A 347 -15.24 21.14 -37.01
N PHE A 348 -15.84 20.30 -37.86
CA PHE A 348 -15.22 19.07 -38.35
C PHE A 348 -13.84 19.31 -39.00
N LYS A 349 -13.69 20.38 -39.79
CA LYS A 349 -12.43 20.73 -40.44
C LYS A 349 -11.33 21.06 -39.41
N PHE A 350 -11.68 21.78 -38.35
CA PHE A 350 -10.72 22.20 -37.34
C PHE A 350 -10.39 21.08 -36.34
N ILE A 351 -11.34 20.20 -36.03
CA ILE A 351 -11.07 18.96 -35.27
C ILE A 351 -10.07 18.08 -36.04
N ARG A 352 -10.29 17.87 -37.34
CA ARG A 352 -9.35 17.14 -38.23
C ARG A 352 -7.95 17.73 -38.19
N ARG A 353 -7.84 19.06 -38.28
CA ARG A 353 -6.55 19.74 -38.20
C ARG A 353 -5.85 19.53 -36.86
N ALA A 354 -6.60 19.55 -35.75
CA ALA A 354 -6.03 19.27 -34.43
C ALA A 354 -5.56 17.82 -34.29
N GLU A 355 -6.25 16.87 -34.94
CA GLU A 355 -5.86 15.46 -35.01
C GLU A 355 -4.61 15.23 -35.89
N ASP A 356 -4.45 15.94 -37.00
CA ASP A 356 -3.27 15.80 -37.87
C ASP A 356 -1.95 16.03 -37.11
N ASP A 357 -1.97 16.91 -36.11
CA ASP A 357 -0.84 17.21 -35.23
C ASP A 357 -0.72 16.24 -34.02
N ASP A 358 -1.65 15.29 -33.86
CA ASP A 358 -1.69 14.32 -32.77
C ASP A 358 -1.29 12.91 -33.25
N PRO A 359 -0.15 12.36 -32.81
CA PRO A 359 0.26 11.02 -33.19
C PRO A 359 -0.58 9.91 -32.52
N THR A 360 -1.42 10.23 -31.53
CA THR A 360 -2.05 9.24 -30.65
C THR A 360 -3.43 8.75 -31.09
N VAL A 361 -4.14 9.57 -31.87
CA VAL A 361 -5.51 9.30 -32.31
C VAL A 361 -5.60 9.35 -33.83
N GLN A 362 -6.62 8.70 -34.38
CA GLN A 362 -6.94 8.79 -35.80
C GLN A 362 -8.45 8.98 -35.98
N ILE A 363 -8.86 10.02 -36.71
CA ILE A 363 -10.28 10.23 -37.00
C ILE A 363 -10.66 9.56 -38.32
N VAL A 364 -11.65 8.67 -38.24
CA VAL A 364 -12.37 8.11 -39.39
C VAL A 364 -13.72 8.79 -39.43
N SER A 365 -14.04 9.48 -40.52
CA SER A 365 -15.24 10.32 -40.56
C SER A 365 -16.25 9.87 -41.59
N MET A 366 -17.51 9.94 -41.19
CA MET A 366 -18.70 9.71 -41.99
C MET A 366 -19.50 11.01 -42.05
N LEU A 367 -19.30 11.80 -43.11
CA LEU A 367 -19.92 13.11 -43.28
C LEU A 367 -21.08 13.05 -44.28
N ARG A 368 -22.30 13.38 -43.85
CA ARG A 368 -23.45 13.49 -44.76
C ARG A 368 -23.37 14.79 -45.56
N THR A 369 -23.28 14.66 -46.89
CA THR A 369 -23.27 15.81 -47.83
C THR A 369 -24.62 16.04 -48.49
N SER A 370 -25.42 14.98 -48.61
CA SER A 370 -26.83 15.00 -49.04
C SER A 370 -27.54 13.79 -48.43
N GLU A 371 -28.87 13.69 -48.56
CA GLU A 371 -29.66 12.58 -47.98
C GLU A 371 -29.11 11.18 -48.33
N ASN A 372 -28.62 10.98 -49.56
CA ASN A 372 -28.13 9.69 -50.05
C ASN A 372 -26.61 9.65 -50.27
N LYS A 373 -25.86 10.65 -49.81
CA LYS A 373 -24.42 10.73 -50.10
C LYS A 373 -23.60 11.04 -48.86
N ILE A 374 -22.78 10.06 -48.49
CA ILE A 374 -21.84 10.12 -47.38
C ILE A 374 -20.43 10.26 -47.94
N TYR A 375 -19.71 11.25 -47.43
CA TYR A 375 -18.30 11.45 -47.69
C TYR A 375 -17.48 10.82 -46.56
N ARG A 376 -16.61 9.88 -46.93
CA ARG A 376 -15.78 9.12 -46.00
C ARG A 376 -14.33 9.58 -46.10
N GLN A 377 -13.67 9.79 -44.96
CA GLN A 377 -12.24 10.16 -44.91
C GLN A 377 -11.54 9.43 -43.75
N GLY A 378 -10.23 9.22 -43.86
CA GLY A 378 -9.45 8.50 -42.86
C GLY A 378 -9.72 6.99 -42.81
N ILE A 379 -10.42 6.45 -43.80
CA ILE A 379 -10.70 5.02 -43.94
C ILE A 379 -9.45 4.24 -44.32
N SER A 380 -9.34 3.02 -43.82
CA SER A 380 -8.24 2.10 -44.12
C SER A 380 -8.49 1.31 -45.41
N ASP A 381 -9.75 1.04 -45.76
CA ASP A 381 -10.15 0.28 -46.95
C ASP A 381 -11.38 0.93 -47.63
N PRO A 382 -11.53 0.87 -48.97
CA PRO A 382 -12.70 1.40 -49.67
C PRO A 382 -14.05 0.83 -49.24
N SER A 383 -14.09 -0.38 -48.67
CA SER A 383 -15.31 -1.03 -48.13
C SER A 383 -15.72 -0.52 -46.74
N GLU A 384 -14.81 0.10 -45.99
CA GLU A 384 -15.09 0.57 -44.63
C GLU A 384 -16.18 1.66 -44.63
N LEU A 385 -17.24 1.44 -43.86
CA LEU A 385 -18.43 2.33 -43.78
C LEU A 385 -19.14 2.54 -45.13
N ALA A 386 -18.93 1.68 -46.13
CA ALA A 386 -19.55 1.83 -47.45
C ALA A 386 -21.09 1.81 -47.38
N ASP A 387 -21.63 0.96 -46.52
CA ASP A 387 -23.08 0.82 -46.28
C ASP A 387 -23.61 1.77 -45.20
N GLY A 388 -22.76 2.68 -44.69
CA GLY A 388 -23.11 3.69 -43.70
C GLY A 388 -22.67 3.34 -42.28
N PHE A 389 -23.49 3.69 -41.29
CA PHE A 389 -23.16 3.46 -39.89
C PHE A 389 -23.20 1.95 -39.56
N PRO A 390 -22.21 1.40 -38.83
CA PRO A 390 -22.13 -0.04 -38.57
C PRO A 390 -23.41 -0.62 -37.95
N VAL A 391 -23.79 -1.81 -38.41
CA VAL A 391 -24.93 -2.58 -37.86
C VAL A 391 -24.51 -3.82 -37.09
N HIS A 392 -23.22 -4.17 -37.17
CA HIS A 392 -22.61 -5.32 -36.50
C HIS A 392 -21.66 -4.85 -35.39
N PRO A 393 -21.65 -5.52 -34.21
CA PRO A 393 -20.74 -5.16 -33.12
C PRO A 393 -19.27 -5.19 -33.51
N GLU A 394 -18.82 -6.20 -34.25
CA GLU A 394 -17.41 -6.34 -34.65
C GLU A 394 -16.87 -5.12 -35.41
N ASP A 395 -17.72 -4.47 -36.21
CA ASP A 395 -17.36 -3.29 -36.99
C ASP A 395 -17.30 -2.04 -36.11
N LEU A 396 -18.31 -1.84 -35.25
CA LEU A 396 -18.37 -0.66 -34.37
C LEU A 396 -17.33 -0.73 -33.24
N PHE A 397 -17.10 -1.93 -32.69
CA PHE A 397 -16.25 -2.15 -31.53
C PHE A 397 -14.76 -2.06 -31.88
N SER A 398 -14.42 -2.05 -33.19
CA SER A 398 -13.08 -1.75 -33.70
C SER A 398 -12.63 -0.30 -33.42
N TYR A 399 -13.57 0.63 -33.19
CA TYR A 399 -13.29 2.02 -32.83
C TYR A 399 -13.16 2.19 -31.31
N ALA A 400 -12.22 3.02 -30.87
CA ALA A 400 -11.99 3.34 -29.45
C ALA A 400 -12.87 4.48 -28.93
N GLY A 401 -13.37 5.34 -29.82
CA GLY A 401 -14.37 6.36 -29.50
C GLY A 401 -15.29 6.69 -30.67
N ILE A 402 -16.44 7.31 -30.38
CA ILE A 402 -17.42 7.79 -31.36
C ILE A 402 -17.74 9.25 -31.06
N ILE A 403 -17.79 10.08 -32.09
CA ILE A 403 -18.25 11.48 -32.01
C ILE A 403 -19.48 11.61 -32.90
N ILE A 404 -20.55 12.18 -32.36
CA ILE A 404 -21.81 12.40 -33.06
C ILE A 404 -22.08 13.91 -33.11
N GLY A 405 -22.09 14.47 -34.31
CA GLY A 405 -22.31 15.89 -34.57
C GLY A 405 -23.50 16.16 -35.48
N SER A 406 -24.46 16.96 -35.02
CA SER A 406 -25.63 17.42 -35.77
C SER A 406 -26.40 16.31 -36.51
N VAL A 407 -26.56 15.14 -35.86
CA VAL A 407 -27.34 13.99 -36.34
C VAL A 407 -28.54 13.77 -35.44
N ASP A 408 -29.74 13.69 -36.03
CA ASP A 408 -30.98 13.38 -35.31
C ASP A 408 -30.97 11.92 -34.80
N ALA A 409 -31.58 11.65 -33.65
CA ALA A 409 -31.60 10.30 -33.07
C ALA A 409 -32.28 9.26 -34.00
N ASP A 410 -33.29 9.69 -34.76
CA ASP A 410 -34.04 8.86 -35.72
C ASP A 410 -33.21 8.45 -36.95
N TYR A 411 -32.02 9.04 -37.14
CA TYR A 411 -31.08 8.59 -38.17
C TYR A 411 -30.59 7.16 -37.88
N PHE A 412 -30.43 6.83 -36.61
CA PHE A 412 -30.00 5.50 -36.19
C PHE A 412 -31.21 4.59 -36.07
N THR A 413 -31.16 3.44 -36.74
CA THR A 413 -32.15 2.39 -36.56
C THR A 413 -32.19 1.92 -35.10
N PRO A 414 -33.30 1.34 -34.60
CA PRO A 414 -33.37 0.82 -33.23
C PRO A 414 -32.23 -0.16 -32.89
N LEU A 415 -31.79 -0.97 -33.86
CA LEU A 415 -30.66 -1.87 -33.72
C LEU A 415 -29.33 -1.11 -33.53
N GLN A 416 -29.10 -0.04 -34.31
CA GLN A 416 -27.89 0.79 -34.17
C GLN A 416 -27.89 1.58 -32.86
N GLN A 417 -29.06 2.01 -32.39
CA GLN A 417 -29.18 2.65 -31.08
C GLN A 417 -28.83 1.68 -29.95
N GLU A 418 -29.36 0.45 -30.00
CA GLU A 418 -28.96 -0.64 -29.11
C GLU A 418 -27.45 -0.85 -29.13
N LEU A 419 -26.88 -0.94 -30.33
CA LEU A 419 -25.45 -1.15 -30.53
C LEU A 419 -24.58 -0.03 -29.95
N LEU A 420 -25.01 1.22 -30.07
CA LEU A 420 -24.36 2.37 -29.44
C LEU A 420 -24.39 2.28 -27.91
N ARG A 421 -25.46 1.74 -27.33
CA ARG A 421 -25.53 1.52 -25.87
C ARG A 421 -24.58 0.41 -25.44
N GLU A 422 -24.58 -0.72 -26.15
CA GLU A 422 -23.65 -1.81 -25.89
C GLU A 422 -22.19 -1.38 -26.09
N TYR A 423 -21.93 -0.48 -27.03
CA TYR A 423 -20.61 0.09 -27.27
C TYR A 423 -20.05 0.82 -26.05
N VAL A 424 -20.88 1.62 -25.37
CA VAL A 424 -20.48 2.32 -24.14
C VAL A 424 -20.45 1.35 -22.97
N ASP A 425 -21.51 0.56 -22.80
CA ASP A 425 -21.71 -0.27 -21.61
C ASP A 425 -20.75 -1.47 -21.56
N ARG A 426 -20.68 -2.26 -22.64
CA ARG A 426 -19.93 -3.53 -22.71
C ARG A 426 -18.52 -3.34 -23.24
N ARG A 427 -18.37 -2.64 -24.38
CA ARG A 427 -17.08 -2.40 -25.04
C ARG A 427 -16.23 -1.39 -24.26
N GLY A 428 -16.84 -0.51 -23.47
CA GLY A 428 -16.15 0.54 -22.73
C GLY A 428 -15.64 1.68 -23.62
N GLY A 429 -16.29 1.91 -24.76
CA GLY A 429 -15.94 3.01 -25.67
C GLY A 429 -16.41 4.36 -25.17
N GLY A 430 -15.77 5.43 -25.64
CA GLY A 430 -16.17 6.81 -25.37
C GLY A 430 -17.14 7.34 -26.42
N VAL A 431 -18.21 8.03 -26.02
CA VAL A 431 -19.13 8.72 -26.95
C VAL A 431 -19.22 10.21 -26.63
N LEU A 432 -18.92 11.06 -27.62
CA LEU A 432 -19.04 12.52 -27.52
C LEU A 432 -20.19 13.02 -28.40
N PHE A 433 -21.13 13.74 -27.80
CA PHE A 433 -22.21 14.42 -28.49
C PHE A 433 -21.87 15.90 -28.65
N LEU A 434 -21.90 16.40 -29.89
CA LEU A 434 -21.68 17.81 -30.19
C LEU A 434 -23.02 18.54 -30.35
N GLY A 435 -23.15 19.73 -29.77
CA GLY A 435 -24.29 20.61 -29.97
C GLY A 435 -24.40 21.06 -31.43
N GLY A 436 -25.64 21.32 -31.87
CA GLY A 436 -25.92 21.58 -33.28
C GLY A 436 -27.41 21.65 -33.56
N ARG A 437 -27.78 22.06 -34.78
CA ARG A 437 -29.19 22.26 -35.16
C ARG A 437 -30.03 20.98 -35.06
N SER A 438 -29.41 19.85 -35.33
CA SER A 438 -30.02 18.51 -35.30
C SER A 438 -29.40 17.64 -34.20
N SER A 439 -28.92 18.25 -33.11
CA SER A 439 -28.26 17.56 -32.00
C SER A 439 -29.09 17.61 -30.72
N LEU A 440 -28.68 16.85 -29.70
CA LEU A 440 -29.20 16.90 -28.33
C LEU A 440 -30.74 16.98 -28.28
N SER A 441 -31.29 18.07 -27.74
CA SER A 441 -32.74 18.23 -27.56
C SER A 441 -33.47 18.43 -28.89
N ASP A 442 -32.91 19.25 -29.78
CA ASP A 442 -33.52 19.59 -31.07
C ASP A 442 -33.49 18.39 -32.04
N GLY A 443 -32.48 17.52 -31.92
CA GLY A 443 -32.33 16.25 -32.63
C GLY A 443 -33.08 15.05 -32.01
N GLY A 444 -33.87 15.27 -30.96
CA GLY A 444 -34.73 14.24 -30.37
C GLY A 444 -34.04 13.22 -29.46
N TRP A 445 -32.77 13.44 -29.07
CA TRP A 445 -32.01 12.48 -28.25
C TRP A 445 -32.60 12.25 -26.86
N GLY A 446 -33.27 13.26 -26.28
CA GLY A 446 -33.92 13.14 -24.97
C GLY A 446 -35.10 12.16 -24.94
N ALA A 447 -35.74 11.91 -26.08
CA ALA A 447 -36.83 10.93 -26.21
C ALA A 447 -36.36 9.56 -26.72
N SER A 448 -35.08 9.45 -27.10
CA SER A 448 -34.51 8.23 -27.65
C SER A 448 -34.21 7.17 -26.58
N SER A 449 -33.97 5.93 -27.02
CA SER A 449 -33.49 4.84 -26.15
C SER A 449 -32.08 5.08 -25.58
N LEU A 450 -31.40 6.14 -26.06
CA LEU A 450 -30.04 6.53 -25.67
C LEU A 450 -30.00 7.72 -24.71
N ASN A 451 -31.15 8.22 -24.25
CA ASN A 451 -31.21 9.31 -23.26
C ASN A 451 -30.42 8.98 -21.97
N GLU A 452 -30.32 7.70 -21.61
CA GLU A 452 -29.53 7.27 -20.46
C GLU A 452 -28.02 7.54 -20.63
N LEU A 453 -27.51 7.43 -21.86
CA LEU A 453 -26.10 7.68 -22.19
C LEU A 453 -25.72 9.16 -22.04
N LEU A 454 -26.66 10.08 -22.23
CA LEU A 454 -26.37 11.51 -22.14
C LEU A 454 -26.07 11.92 -20.69
N PRO A 455 -25.01 12.71 -20.43
CA PRO A 455 -24.67 13.20 -19.10
C PRO A 455 -25.65 14.23 -18.52
N THR A 456 -26.61 14.69 -19.30
CA THR A 456 -27.55 15.74 -18.92
C THR A 456 -29.00 15.32 -19.14
N PHE A 457 -29.91 15.89 -18.35
CA PHE A 457 -31.34 15.90 -18.63
C PHE A 457 -31.61 17.05 -19.62
N LEU A 458 -31.80 16.68 -20.87
CA LEU A 458 -32.07 17.63 -21.95
C LEU A 458 -33.38 18.39 -21.73
N PRO A 459 -33.43 19.69 -22.08
CA PRO A 459 -34.64 20.48 -21.97
C PRO A 459 -35.72 19.99 -22.94
N SER A 460 -36.99 20.17 -22.55
CA SER A 460 -38.13 19.86 -23.42
C SER A 460 -38.37 20.98 -24.44
N GLY A 461 -38.71 20.62 -25.68
CA GLY A 461 -39.05 21.57 -26.74
C GLY A 461 -38.13 21.45 -27.96
N ARG A 462 -38.38 22.29 -28.97
CA ARG A 462 -37.53 22.47 -30.14
C ARG A 462 -37.23 23.97 -30.26
N SER A 463 -35.96 24.35 -30.43
CA SER A 463 -35.38 25.72 -30.40
C SER A 463 -34.44 25.99 -29.21
N ASN A 464 -33.68 24.97 -28.77
CA ASN A 464 -32.64 25.15 -27.76
C ASN A 464 -31.26 25.46 -28.39
N PHE A 465 -31.13 25.34 -29.71
CA PHE A 465 -29.94 25.76 -30.45
C PHE A 465 -29.96 27.28 -30.75
N HIS A 466 -28.87 27.97 -30.40
CA HIS A 466 -28.70 29.41 -30.58
C HIS A 466 -27.41 29.73 -31.33
N ARG A 467 -27.50 30.61 -32.35
CA ARG A 467 -26.34 31.11 -33.12
C ARG A 467 -25.74 32.39 -32.54
N ASN A 468 -25.92 32.59 -31.24
CA ASN A 468 -25.47 33.78 -30.53
C ASN A 468 -24.08 33.54 -29.93
N PRO A 469 -23.24 34.58 -29.83
CA PRO A 469 -21.94 34.45 -29.20
C PRO A 469 -22.09 34.16 -27.70
N ALA A 470 -21.31 33.21 -27.19
CA ALA A 470 -21.22 32.89 -25.76
C ALA A 470 -19.75 32.83 -25.32
N THR A 471 -19.44 33.31 -24.13
CA THR A 471 -18.08 33.19 -23.57
C THR A 471 -17.99 31.96 -22.67
N VAL A 472 -16.79 31.48 -22.38
CA VAL A 472 -16.60 30.21 -21.65
C VAL A 472 -15.77 30.44 -20.39
N GLU A 473 -16.09 29.68 -19.36
CA GLU A 473 -15.32 29.61 -18.12
C GLU A 473 -15.25 28.18 -17.59
N LEU A 474 -14.19 27.89 -16.84
CA LEU A 474 -14.01 26.60 -16.19
C LEU A 474 -14.72 26.56 -14.85
N THR A 475 -15.29 25.40 -14.53
CA THR A 475 -15.72 25.05 -13.17
C THR A 475 -14.51 24.65 -12.33
N SER A 476 -14.69 24.44 -11.02
CA SER A 476 -13.63 23.88 -10.17
C SER A 476 -13.13 22.53 -10.67
N ALA A 477 -14.05 21.64 -11.08
CA ALA A 477 -13.69 20.34 -11.65
C ALA A 477 -12.99 20.47 -13.02
N GLY A 478 -13.35 21.48 -13.80
CA GLY A 478 -12.65 21.83 -15.05
C GLY A 478 -11.18 22.15 -14.81
N VAL A 479 -10.89 23.05 -13.86
CA VAL A 479 -9.53 23.51 -13.55
C VAL A 479 -8.57 22.35 -13.26
N ASP A 480 -9.04 21.33 -12.55
CA ASP A 480 -8.24 20.15 -12.20
C ASP A 480 -8.16 19.12 -13.35
N SER A 481 -9.16 19.12 -14.25
CA SER A 481 -9.29 18.11 -15.30
C SER A 481 -8.19 18.21 -16.37
N PRO A 482 -7.57 17.07 -16.75
CA PRO A 482 -6.64 17.00 -17.88
C PRO A 482 -7.26 17.35 -19.23
N VAL A 483 -8.59 17.37 -19.37
CA VAL A 483 -9.29 17.68 -20.63
C VAL A 483 -9.23 19.17 -20.96
N THR A 484 -9.19 20.03 -19.95
CA THR A 484 -9.25 21.49 -20.13
C THR A 484 -7.94 22.19 -19.79
N ARG A 485 -6.83 21.43 -19.76
CA ARG A 485 -5.52 21.91 -19.32
C ARG A 485 -4.74 22.50 -20.51
N LEU A 486 -4.97 23.76 -20.80
CA LEU A 486 -4.20 24.50 -21.81
C LEU A 486 -2.81 24.91 -21.31
N LEU A 487 -2.68 25.12 -19.99
CA LEU A 487 -1.44 25.48 -19.31
C LEU A 487 -1.26 24.61 -18.05
N ASP A 488 0.00 24.31 -17.67
CA ASP A 488 0.31 23.44 -16.52
C ASP A 488 -0.09 24.07 -15.17
N ASP A 489 -0.04 25.40 -15.05
CA ASP A 489 -0.43 26.14 -13.85
C ASP A 489 -1.97 26.33 -13.80
N PRO A 490 -2.69 25.77 -12.80
CA PRO A 490 -4.15 25.79 -12.76
C PRO A 490 -4.77 27.20 -12.76
N VAL A 491 -4.13 28.15 -12.08
CA VAL A 491 -4.64 29.53 -11.98
C VAL A 491 -4.49 30.24 -13.32
N LYS A 492 -3.31 30.10 -13.95
CA LYS A 492 -3.07 30.67 -15.29
C LYS A 492 -3.94 30.00 -16.34
N ASN A 493 -4.22 28.70 -16.21
CA ASN A 493 -5.11 27.96 -17.08
C ASN A 493 -6.54 28.54 -17.03
N ALA A 494 -7.10 28.72 -15.83
CA ALA A 494 -8.42 29.31 -15.66
C ALA A 494 -8.51 30.74 -16.24
N ASP A 495 -7.47 31.55 -16.06
CA ASP A 495 -7.40 32.90 -16.64
C ASP A 495 -7.25 32.88 -18.16
N ARG A 496 -6.59 31.85 -18.73
CA ARG A 496 -6.49 31.66 -20.17
C ARG A 496 -7.85 31.36 -20.79
N TRP A 497 -8.64 30.48 -20.17
CA TRP A 497 -10.00 30.15 -20.64
C TRP A 497 -10.93 31.37 -20.68
N LYS A 498 -10.86 32.25 -19.68
CA LYS A 498 -11.65 33.50 -19.66
C LYS A 498 -11.28 34.48 -20.78
N LYS A 499 -10.07 34.36 -21.33
CA LYS A 499 -9.57 35.22 -22.42
C LYS A 499 -9.84 34.64 -23.81
N LEU A 500 -10.33 33.40 -23.90
CA LEU A 500 -10.70 32.82 -25.19
C LEU A 500 -11.83 33.61 -25.84
N THR A 501 -11.77 33.73 -27.16
CA THR A 501 -12.84 34.29 -27.98
C THR A 501 -14.18 33.56 -27.74
N TYR A 502 -15.29 34.26 -28.01
CA TYR A 502 -16.63 33.71 -27.94
C TYR A 502 -16.86 32.51 -28.88
N LEU A 503 -17.72 31.58 -28.45
CA LEU A 503 -18.24 30.46 -29.25
C LEU A 503 -19.16 30.96 -30.37
N ALA A 504 -19.13 30.31 -31.53
CA ALA A 504 -19.97 30.71 -32.67
C ALA A 504 -21.47 30.49 -32.44
N ASP A 505 -21.78 29.43 -31.71
CA ASP A 505 -23.11 28.94 -31.41
C ASP A 505 -23.06 28.12 -30.12
N TYR A 506 -24.22 27.87 -29.55
CA TYR A 506 -24.37 26.97 -28.41
C TYR A 506 -25.75 26.33 -28.41
N GLU A 507 -25.90 25.25 -27.68
CA GLU A 507 -27.17 24.59 -27.42
C GLU A 507 -27.38 24.44 -25.91
N ASP A 508 -28.62 24.60 -25.43
CA ASP A 508 -28.92 24.32 -24.03
C ASP A 508 -28.90 22.79 -23.77
N ALA A 509 -27.84 22.33 -23.10
CA ALA A 509 -27.69 20.93 -22.71
C ALA A 509 -28.56 20.54 -21.50
N GLY A 510 -29.29 21.48 -20.90
CA GLY A 510 -30.17 21.26 -19.76
C GLY A 510 -29.41 21.09 -18.45
N SER A 511 -29.92 20.22 -17.57
CA SER A 511 -29.36 20.06 -16.22
C SER A 511 -28.46 18.80 -16.13
N PRO A 512 -27.26 18.88 -15.52
CA PRO A 512 -26.40 17.71 -15.38
C PRO A 512 -27.04 16.64 -14.48
N LYS A 513 -26.84 15.37 -14.82
CA LYS A 513 -27.25 14.23 -13.99
C LYS A 513 -26.39 14.15 -12.71
N PRO A 514 -26.85 13.52 -11.62
CA PRO A 514 -26.08 13.44 -10.36
C PRO A 514 -24.70 12.77 -10.46
N GLY A 515 -24.47 11.91 -11.47
CA GLY A 515 -23.18 11.27 -11.74
C GLY A 515 -22.33 11.98 -12.81
N ALA A 516 -22.78 13.12 -13.31
CA ALA A 516 -22.09 13.88 -14.35
C ALA A 516 -21.26 15.01 -13.73
N THR A 517 -20.10 15.26 -14.34
CA THR A 517 -19.20 16.35 -13.96
C THR A 517 -19.22 17.42 -15.04
N VAL A 518 -19.53 18.66 -14.68
CA VAL A 518 -19.45 19.81 -15.59
C VAL A 518 -18.02 20.36 -15.54
N LEU A 519 -17.31 20.32 -16.66
CA LEU A 519 -15.93 20.82 -16.77
C LEU A 519 -15.87 22.28 -17.20
N ALA A 520 -16.77 22.70 -18.09
CA ALA A 520 -16.84 24.08 -18.56
C ALA A 520 -18.30 24.54 -18.62
N GLU A 521 -18.50 25.83 -18.34
CA GLU A 521 -19.77 26.53 -18.45
C GLU A 521 -19.66 27.63 -19.50
N MET A 522 -20.76 27.89 -20.19
CA MET A 522 -20.89 29.03 -21.08
C MET A 522 -21.69 30.15 -20.40
N ASN A 523 -21.18 31.37 -20.50
CA ASN A 523 -21.82 32.58 -20.04
C ASN A 523 -22.68 33.15 -21.17
N VAL A 524 -24.00 33.01 -21.04
CA VAL A 524 -25.00 33.50 -21.99
C VAL A 524 -25.79 34.62 -21.32
N SER A 525 -25.48 35.86 -21.67
CA SER A 525 -26.12 37.06 -21.10
C SER A 525 -26.04 37.10 -19.56
N ARG A 526 -27.09 36.67 -18.83
CA ARG A 526 -27.15 36.62 -17.35
C ARG A 526 -27.23 35.21 -16.78
N HIS A 527 -27.19 34.19 -17.62
CA HIS A 527 -27.30 32.79 -17.23
C HIS A 527 -26.02 32.04 -17.56
N LYS A 528 -25.69 31.06 -16.72
CA LYS A 528 -24.65 30.08 -16.99
C LYS A 528 -25.31 28.79 -17.42
N LEU A 529 -24.87 28.25 -18.56
CA LEU A 529 -25.32 26.96 -19.06
C LEU A 529 -24.12 26.00 -19.10
N PRO A 530 -24.34 24.70 -18.91
CA PRO A 530 -23.26 23.72 -19.01
C PRO A 530 -22.79 23.61 -20.47
N LEU A 531 -21.48 23.72 -20.69
CA LEU A 531 -20.85 23.61 -22.01
C LEU A 531 -20.27 22.22 -22.23
N LEU A 532 -19.37 21.78 -21.35
CA LEU A 532 -18.72 20.47 -21.44
C LEU A 532 -19.08 19.66 -20.21
N VAL A 533 -19.85 18.61 -20.41
CA VAL A 533 -20.30 17.71 -19.34
C VAL A 533 -19.84 16.30 -19.64
N THR A 534 -19.23 15.64 -18.67
CA THR A 534 -18.70 14.28 -18.80
C THR A 534 -19.33 13.36 -17.77
N GLN A 535 -19.60 12.11 -18.12
CA GLN A 535 -20.11 11.08 -17.21
C GLN A 535 -19.48 9.73 -17.55
N ASN A 536 -19.21 8.91 -16.53
CA ASN A 536 -18.91 7.49 -16.73
C ASN A 536 -20.21 6.69 -16.82
N TYR A 537 -20.32 5.79 -17.80
CA TYR A 537 -21.50 4.95 -18.02
C TYR A 537 -21.04 3.53 -18.36
N GLY A 538 -21.49 2.54 -17.58
CA GLY A 538 -21.01 1.16 -17.71
C GLY A 538 -19.48 1.06 -17.58
N HIS A 539 -18.85 0.39 -18.54
CA HIS A 539 -17.38 0.37 -18.67
C HIS A 539 -16.80 1.53 -19.48
N GLY A 540 -17.64 2.41 -20.04
CA GLY A 540 -17.26 3.49 -20.93
C GLY A 540 -17.47 4.88 -20.34
N ARG A 541 -17.45 5.88 -21.22
CA ARG A 541 -17.66 7.29 -20.86
C ARG A 541 -18.46 7.99 -21.92
N THR A 542 -19.22 8.99 -21.49
CA THR A 542 -19.99 9.85 -22.39
C THR A 542 -19.73 11.31 -22.07
N ALA A 543 -19.77 12.14 -23.11
CA ALA A 543 -19.62 13.56 -22.97
C ALA A 543 -20.59 14.30 -23.88
N VAL A 544 -21.03 15.48 -23.43
CA VAL A 544 -21.75 16.46 -24.23
C VAL A 544 -20.89 17.70 -24.28
N LEU A 545 -20.53 18.11 -25.49
CA LEU A 545 -20.00 19.44 -25.77
C LEU A 545 -21.11 20.23 -26.46
N ALA A 546 -21.74 21.14 -25.73
CA ALA A 546 -22.97 21.84 -26.10
C ALA A 546 -22.73 23.00 -27.10
N THR A 547 -21.84 22.79 -28.07
CA THR A 547 -21.51 23.74 -29.14
C THR A 547 -20.95 23.00 -30.35
N GLY A 548 -21.14 23.56 -31.55
CA GLY A 548 -20.39 23.21 -32.76
C GLY A 548 -19.54 24.39 -33.26
N GLY A 549 -19.19 25.30 -32.33
CA GLY A 549 -18.69 26.63 -32.63
C GLY A 549 -17.30 26.94 -32.06
N THR A 550 -16.52 25.93 -31.64
CA THR A 550 -15.18 26.13 -31.06
C THR A 550 -14.15 26.51 -32.12
N TRP A 551 -14.42 26.22 -33.40
CA TRP A 551 -13.60 26.65 -34.54
C TRP A 551 -13.28 28.16 -34.57
N ARG A 552 -14.10 29.00 -33.92
CA ARG A 552 -13.82 30.44 -33.77
C ARG A 552 -12.58 30.73 -32.95
N TRP A 553 -12.23 29.88 -31.99
CA TRP A 553 -10.99 30.00 -31.22
C TRP A 553 -9.79 29.93 -32.16
N GLN A 554 -9.79 29.01 -33.12
CA GLN A 554 -8.69 28.92 -34.07
C GLN A 554 -8.68 30.05 -35.11
N MET A 555 -9.84 30.56 -35.51
CA MET A 555 -9.91 31.62 -36.54
C MET A 555 -9.71 33.04 -36.00
N SER A 556 -9.99 33.30 -34.73
CA SER A 556 -10.06 34.66 -34.18
C SER A 556 -8.92 34.98 -33.21
N GLU A 557 -8.24 33.96 -32.67
CA GLU A 557 -7.06 34.14 -31.83
C GLU A 557 -5.82 34.51 -32.68
N ALA A 558 -4.73 34.87 -32.00
CA ALA A 558 -3.48 35.20 -32.66
C ALA A 558 -2.97 34.03 -33.51
N LEU A 559 -2.32 34.35 -34.64
CA LEU A 559 -1.73 33.33 -35.51
C LEU A 559 -0.74 32.47 -34.72
N GLY A 560 -0.97 31.16 -34.66
CA GLY A 560 -0.12 30.20 -33.96
C GLY A 560 -0.51 29.92 -32.50
N ASP A 561 -1.67 30.39 -32.04
CA ASP A 561 -2.20 30.03 -30.72
C ASP A 561 -2.61 28.54 -30.67
N PRO A 562 -2.03 27.71 -29.79
CA PRO A 562 -2.30 26.28 -29.75
C PRO A 562 -3.55 25.92 -28.93
N SER A 563 -4.28 26.89 -28.38
CA SER A 563 -5.33 26.63 -27.38
C SER A 563 -6.46 25.72 -27.91
N HIS A 564 -6.93 25.96 -29.13
CA HIS A 564 -7.97 25.13 -29.75
C HIS A 564 -7.46 23.71 -30.01
N ASP A 565 -6.27 23.60 -30.60
CA ASP A 565 -5.70 22.31 -30.98
C ASP A 565 -5.40 21.46 -29.74
N LEU A 566 -4.82 22.07 -28.68
CA LEU A 566 -4.60 21.41 -27.39
C LEU A 566 -5.89 20.95 -26.73
N PHE A 567 -6.95 21.77 -26.75
CA PHE A 567 -8.26 21.38 -26.21
C PHE A 567 -8.80 20.14 -26.89
N TRP A 568 -8.83 20.12 -28.23
CA TRP A 568 -9.33 18.98 -28.98
C TRP A 568 -8.45 17.75 -28.82
N GLN A 569 -7.13 17.87 -28.85
CA GLN A 569 -6.22 16.75 -28.61
C GLN A 569 -6.46 16.12 -27.23
N GLN A 570 -6.61 16.94 -26.18
CA GLN A 570 -6.92 16.45 -24.83
C GLN A 570 -8.28 15.77 -24.76
N LEU A 571 -9.30 16.35 -25.39
CA LEU A 571 -10.65 15.78 -25.42
C LEU A 571 -10.71 14.45 -26.19
N LEU A 572 -10.04 14.37 -27.35
CA LEU A 572 -9.96 13.15 -28.16
C LEU A 572 -9.21 12.04 -27.42
N ARG A 573 -8.08 12.35 -26.77
CA ARG A 573 -7.35 11.40 -25.93
C ARG A 573 -8.18 10.93 -24.74
N TRP A 574 -8.87 11.84 -24.06
CA TRP A 574 -9.76 11.49 -22.96
C TRP A 574 -10.91 10.58 -23.41
N LEU A 575 -11.44 10.78 -24.62
CA LEU A 575 -12.49 9.96 -25.20
C LEU A 575 -12.06 8.49 -25.35
N VAL A 576 -10.77 8.23 -25.62
CA VAL A 576 -10.25 6.88 -25.94
C VAL A 576 -9.35 6.26 -24.86
N ALA A 577 -9.02 6.99 -23.78
CA ALA A 577 -7.97 6.63 -22.83
C ALA A 577 -8.17 5.26 -22.15
N ASP A 578 -9.37 4.96 -21.66
CA ASP A 578 -9.65 3.74 -20.87
C ASP A 578 -10.53 2.74 -21.63
N SER A 579 -10.33 2.64 -22.94
CA SER A 579 -11.03 1.67 -23.80
C SER A 579 -10.18 0.40 -23.91
N PRO A 580 -10.43 -0.66 -23.10
CA PRO A 580 -9.62 -1.87 -23.11
C PRO A 580 -9.72 -2.60 -24.46
N GLY A 581 -8.67 -3.31 -24.84
CA GLY A 581 -8.71 -4.18 -26.02
C GLY A 581 -9.50 -5.47 -25.76
N PRO A 582 -9.69 -6.31 -26.79
CA PRO A 582 -10.28 -7.64 -26.64
C PRO A 582 -9.48 -8.53 -25.68
N VAL A 583 -8.16 -8.37 -25.65
CA VAL A 583 -7.26 -8.99 -24.67
C VAL A 583 -6.71 -7.88 -23.78
N THR A 584 -6.74 -8.09 -22.48
CA THR A 584 -6.09 -7.19 -21.51
C THR A 584 -5.31 -8.05 -20.54
N ALA A 585 -3.99 -7.96 -20.61
CA ALA A 585 -3.10 -8.64 -19.69
C ALA A 585 -2.81 -7.72 -18.51
N SER A 586 -2.70 -8.30 -17.32
CA SER A 586 -2.31 -7.58 -16.11
C SER A 586 -1.40 -8.41 -15.23
N MET A 587 -0.52 -7.71 -14.53
CA MET A 587 0.42 -8.26 -13.57
C MET A 587 0.42 -7.34 -12.35
N PRO A 588 0.20 -7.87 -11.13
CA PRO A 588 0.17 -7.05 -9.92
C PRO A 588 1.49 -6.31 -9.68
N ASP A 589 2.61 -7.04 -9.75
CA ASP A 589 3.94 -6.52 -9.51
C ASP A 589 4.75 -6.49 -10.80
N ARG A 590 5.11 -5.30 -11.29
CA ARG A 590 5.95 -5.18 -12.51
C ARG A 590 7.45 -5.15 -12.25
N SER A 591 7.83 -5.08 -10.98
CA SER A 591 9.21 -5.14 -10.52
C SER A 591 9.32 -6.38 -9.65
N LEU A 592 9.83 -7.45 -10.24
CA LEU A 592 10.11 -8.70 -9.56
C LEU A 592 11.46 -8.58 -8.85
N MET A 593 11.47 -8.90 -7.57
CA MET A 593 12.70 -9.00 -6.78
C MET A 593 13.29 -10.41 -6.94
N ASP A 594 14.08 -10.84 -5.96
CA ASP A 594 14.91 -12.05 -6.02
C ASP A 594 14.14 -13.35 -6.31
N GLU A 595 12.89 -13.48 -5.82
CA GLU A 595 12.05 -14.66 -6.06
C GLU A 595 11.70 -14.88 -7.53
N GLY A 596 11.61 -13.78 -8.31
CA GLY A 596 11.27 -13.83 -9.74
C GLY A 596 9.92 -14.46 -10.07
N GLN A 597 9.08 -14.79 -9.08
CA GLN A 597 7.75 -15.37 -9.30
C GLN A 597 6.80 -14.30 -9.80
N LEU A 598 6.11 -14.59 -10.89
CA LEU A 598 5.07 -13.73 -11.43
C LEU A 598 3.77 -14.48 -11.61
N HIS A 599 2.69 -13.79 -11.25
CA HIS A 599 1.33 -14.18 -11.56
C HIS A 599 0.82 -13.33 -12.72
N LEU A 600 0.70 -13.94 -13.89
CA LEU A 600 0.17 -13.30 -15.09
C LEU A 600 -1.32 -13.59 -15.19
N THR A 601 -2.11 -12.52 -15.32
CA THR A 601 -3.55 -12.61 -15.56
C THR A 601 -3.89 -12.01 -16.92
N ALA A 602 -4.84 -12.60 -17.63
CA ALA A 602 -5.34 -12.08 -18.90
C ALA A 602 -6.86 -12.18 -18.96
N GLN A 603 -7.52 -11.05 -19.18
CA GLN A 603 -8.93 -11.01 -19.51
C GLN A 603 -9.10 -11.07 -21.03
N VAL A 604 -9.81 -12.07 -21.50
CA VAL A 604 -10.04 -12.30 -22.93
C VAL A 604 -11.52 -12.18 -23.24
N ARG A 605 -11.79 -11.36 -24.24
CA ARG A 605 -13.12 -11.09 -24.76
C ARG A 605 -13.19 -11.47 -26.24
N THR A 606 -14.37 -11.89 -26.69
CA THR A 606 -14.67 -12.08 -28.11
C THR A 606 -14.70 -10.72 -28.83
N ARG A 607 -14.86 -10.72 -30.16
CA ARG A 607 -15.01 -9.49 -30.95
C ARG A 607 -16.22 -8.65 -30.55
N ASP A 608 -17.25 -9.31 -30.02
CA ASP A 608 -18.44 -8.65 -29.44
C ASP A 608 -18.25 -8.28 -27.97
N PHE A 609 -17.02 -8.33 -27.44
CA PHE A 609 -16.66 -7.99 -26.07
C PHE A 609 -17.34 -8.84 -24.98
N GLN A 610 -17.77 -10.06 -25.30
CA GLN A 610 -18.23 -11.04 -24.31
C GLN A 610 -17.06 -11.86 -23.76
N PRO A 611 -17.10 -12.35 -22.50
CA PRO A 611 -16.05 -13.19 -21.94
C PRO A 611 -15.83 -14.45 -22.78
N ALA A 612 -14.60 -14.65 -23.26
CA ALA A 612 -14.25 -15.82 -24.04
C ALA A 612 -13.81 -16.96 -23.11
N VAL A 613 -14.71 -17.87 -22.76
CA VAL A 613 -14.47 -18.90 -21.71
C VAL A 613 -13.53 -20.03 -22.15
N ASN A 614 -13.47 -20.33 -23.45
CA ASN A 614 -12.71 -21.48 -23.99
C ASN A 614 -11.66 -21.06 -25.03
N ALA A 615 -11.22 -19.81 -25.02
CA ALA A 615 -10.14 -19.34 -25.89
C ALA A 615 -8.79 -19.95 -25.46
N PRO A 616 -7.99 -20.52 -26.37
CA PRO A 616 -6.58 -20.78 -26.10
C PRO A 616 -5.82 -19.45 -25.99
N VAL A 617 -5.15 -19.26 -24.85
CA VAL A 617 -4.39 -18.05 -24.52
C VAL A 617 -2.95 -18.43 -24.25
N THR A 618 -2.04 -17.83 -25.00
CA THR A 618 -0.60 -18.08 -24.92
C THR A 618 0.13 -16.79 -24.60
N ALA A 619 0.99 -16.80 -23.59
CA ALA A 619 1.95 -15.72 -23.32
C ALA A 619 3.31 -16.08 -23.88
N HIS A 620 3.83 -15.24 -24.77
CA HIS A 620 5.18 -15.29 -25.27
C HIS A 620 6.06 -14.33 -24.47
N LEU A 621 6.95 -14.89 -23.65
CA LEU A 621 7.88 -14.15 -22.83
C LEU A 621 9.24 -14.04 -23.54
N LEU A 622 9.67 -12.81 -23.74
CA LEU A 622 11.00 -12.43 -24.22
C LEU A 622 11.78 -11.81 -23.06
N GLY A 623 12.96 -12.34 -22.79
CA GLY A 623 13.80 -11.89 -21.67
C GLY A 623 15.23 -11.52 -22.06
N PRO A 624 16.05 -11.14 -21.07
CA PRO A 624 17.47 -10.87 -21.28
C PRO A 624 18.21 -12.11 -21.78
N GLU A 625 19.32 -11.91 -22.50
CA GLU A 625 20.14 -12.98 -23.07
C GLU A 625 19.41 -13.94 -24.04
N GLY A 626 18.32 -13.47 -24.67
CA GLY A 626 17.59 -14.25 -25.67
C GLY A 626 16.66 -15.32 -25.08
N ILE A 627 16.29 -15.21 -23.79
CA ILE A 627 15.24 -16.03 -23.21
C ILE A 627 13.97 -15.87 -24.05
N ASN A 628 13.41 -17.01 -24.44
CA ASN A 628 12.19 -17.09 -25.21
C ASN A 628 11.38 -18.27 -24.65
N ALA A 629 10.32 -17.95 -23.90
CA ALA A 629 9.43 -18.93 -23.29
C ALA A 629 7.99 -18.72 -23.79
N MET A 630 7.26 -19.81 -23.98
CA MET A 630 5.85 -19.79 -24.33
C MET A 630 5.07 -20.52 -23.24
N ILE A 631 4.03 -19.88 -22.74
CA ILE A 631 3.24 -20.36 -21.60
C ILE A 631 1.78 -20.34 -21.98
N ASP A 632 1.09 -21.45 -21.75
CA ASP A 632 -0.36 -21.52 -21.88
C ASP A 632 -1.01 -21.05 -20.58
N LEU A 633 -1.92 -20.09 -20.68
CA LEU A 633 -2.67 -19.63 -19.50
C LEU A 633 -3.88 -20.53 -19.28
N ALA A 634 -4.10 -20.93 -18.03
CA ALA A 634 -5.23 -21.74 -17.64
C ALA A 634 -6.46 -20.84 -17.35
N PRO A 635 -7.69 -21.25 -17.74
CA PRO A 635 -8.89 -20.50 -17.40
C PRO A 635 -9.12 -20.48 -15.88
N SER A 636 -9.44 -19.31 -15.35
CA SER A 636 -9.80 -19.13 -13.94
C SER A 636 -11.20 -19.67 -13.67
N GLN A 637 -11.38 -20.36 -12.54
CA GLN A 637 -12.67 -20.90 -12.11
C GLN A 637 -13.59 -19.83 -11.50
N GLU A 638 -13.03 -18.69 -11.09
CA GLU A 638 -13.77 -17.63 -10.39
C GLU A 638 -14.42 -16.64 -11.35
N THR A 639 -13.72 -16.30 -12.44
CA THR A 639 -14.14 -15.26 -13.38
C THR A 639 -14.14 -15.80 -14.82
N PRO A 640 -15.32 -15.93 -15.46
CA PRO A 640 -15.41 -16.35 -16.86
C PRO A 640 -14.61 -15.43 -17.79
N GLY A 641 -13.85 -16.01 -18.73
CA GLY A 641 -13.00 -15.27 -19.67
C GLY A 641 -11.73 -14.68 -19.07
N SER A 642 -11.43 -14.98 -17.80
CA SER A 642 -10.14 -14.68 -17.17
C SER A 642 -9.23 -15.91 -17.24
N TYR A 643 -7.96 -15.67 -17.54
CA TYR A 643 -6.92 -16.68 -17.66
C TYR A 643 -5.74 -16.31 -16.77
N GLN A 644 -5.07 -17.31 -16.21
CA GLN A 644 -3.96 -17.11 -15.30
C GLN A 644 -2.82 -18.10 -15.57
N ALA A 645 -1.59 -17.65 -15.37
CA ALA A 645 -0.41 -18.51 -15.36
C ALA A 645 0.59 -17.99 -14.33
N ASP A 646 1.25 -18.94 -13.67
CA ASP A 646 2.40 -18.67 -12.82
C ASP A 646 3.67 -19.00 -13.59
N TRP A 647 4.65 -18.10 -13.52
CA TRP A 647 5.96 -18.32 -14.12
C TRP A 647 7.06 -17.74 -13.22
N SER A 648 8.28 -18.25 -13.37
CA SER A 648 9.44 -17.72 -12.67
C SER A 648 10.47 -17.20 -13.68
N ALA A 649 10.81 -15.92 -13.53
CA ALA A 649 11.89 -15.31 -14.27
C ALA A 649 13.23 -15.70 -13.65
N GLU A 650 14.01 -16.56 -14.31
CA GLU A 650 15.27 -17.07 -13.73
C GLU A 650 16.45 -16.10 -13.83
N LYS A 651 16.42 -15.12 -14.73
CA LYS A 651 17.52 -14.13 -14.90
C LYS A 651 17.08 -12.70 -14.58
N PRO A 652 17.97 -11.84 -14.06
CA PRO A 652 17.66 -10.43 -13.87
C PRO A 652 17.71 -9.68 -15.21
N GLY A 653 16.83 -8.70 -15.37
CA GLY A 653 16.73 -7.84 -16.55
C GLY A 653 15.29 -7.48 -16.91
N ALA A 654 15.14 -6.74 -18.01
CA ALA A 654 13.83 -6.38 -18.54
C ALA A 654 13.24 -7.54 -19.37
N TYR A 655 11.96 -7.79 -19.15
CA TYR A 655 11.17 -8.80 -19.86
C TYR A 655 9.98 -8.16 -20.57
N LEU A 656 9.58 -8.77 -21.67
CA LEU A 656 8.39 -8.43 -22.45
C LEU A 656 7.50 -9.67 -22.54
N ALA A 657 6.24 -9.55 -22.14
CA ALA A 657 5.23 -10.59 -22.26
C ALA A 657 4.21 -10.19 -23.31
N GLU A 658 4.18 -10.89 -24.44
CA GLU A 658 3.13 -10.76 -25.46
C GLU A 658 2.07 -11.83 -25.22
N VAL A 659 0.91 -11.44 -24.72
CA VAL A 659 -0.23 -12.33 -24.49
C VAL A 659 -1.13 -12.29 -25.71
N THR A 660 -1.28 -13.44 -26.37
CA THR A 660 -2.13 -13.59 -27.55
C THR A 660 -3.25 -14.58 -27.26
N ALA A 661 -4.48 -14.23 -27.66
CA ALA A 661 -5.63 -15.12 -27.55
C ALA A 661 -6.20 -15.45 -28.93
N HIS A 662 -6.56 -16.72 -29.13
CA HIS A 662 -7.20 -17.17 -30.36
C HIS A 662 -8.62 -17.67 -30.11
N SER A 663 -9.45 -17.69 -31.15
CA SER A 663 -10.81 -18.23 -31.08
C SER A 663 -10.78 -19.76 -31.02
N ALA A 664 -11.75 -20.35 -30.31
CA ALA A 664 -11.89 -21.80 -30.15
C ALA A 664 -12.45 -22.52 -31.39
N ALA A 665 -12.35 -21.92 -32.58
CA ALA A 665 -12.93 -22.44 -33.82
C ALA A 665 -11.99 -23.40 -34.56
N SER A 666 -12.52 -24.20 -35.49
CA SER A 666 -11.74 -25.13 -36.32
C SER A 666 -10.64 -24.44 -37.16
N GLN A 667 -10.79 -23.14 -37.41
CA GLN A 667 -9.73 -22.25 -37.88
C GLN A 667 -9.51 -21.18 -36.80
N PRO A 668 -8.42 -21.26 -36.03
CA PRO A 668 -8.16 -20.30 -34.96
C PRO A 668 -7.89 -18.92 -35.56
N GLN A 669 -8.72 -17.95 -35.18
CA GLN A 669 -8.53 -16.55 -35.54
C GLN A 669 -8.05 -15.79 -34.31
N GLU A 670 -7.07 -14.91 -34.47
CA GLU A 670 -6.61 -14.04 -33.39
C GLU A 670 -7.77 -13.15 -32.92
N LEU A 671 -8.10 -13.24 -31.64
CA LEU A 671 -9.08 -12.38 -30.97
C LEU A 671 -8.45 -11.05 -30.60
N GLY A 672 -7.18 -11.09 -30.19
CA GLY A 672 -6.35 -9.92 -29.93
C GLY A 672 -5.04 -10.32 -29.27
N ARG A 673 -4.21 -9.30 -29.03
CA ARG A 673 -2.97 -9.40 -28.30
C ARG A 673 -2.81 -8.21 -27.36
N ASP A 674 -2.10 -8.42 -26.28
CA ASP A 674 -1.66 -7.36 -25.38
C ASP A 674 -0.21 -7.58 -24.98
N VAL A 675 0.52 -6.50 -24.71
CA VAL A 675 1.95 -6.56 -24.38
C VAL A 675 2.18 -5.91 -23.03
N LEU A 676 2.91 -6.62 -22.18
CA LEU A 676 3.33 -6.12 -20.88
C LEU A 676 4.85 -6.11 -20.80
N THR A 677 5.37 -5.19 -20.02
CA THR A 677 6.78 -5.12 -19.68
C THR A 677 6.94 -5.19 -18.17
N PHE A 678 7.86 -6.03 -17.72
CA PHE A 678 8.22 -6.15 -16.31
C PHE A 678 9.73 -6.27 -16.19
N GLN A 679 10.26 -6.05 -15.00
CA GLN A 679 11.69 -6.12 -14.74
C GLN A 679 11.94 -7.06 -13.58
N ARG A 680 12.98 -7.88 -13.70
CA ARG A 680 13.53 -8.64 -12.58
C ARG A 680 14.85 -8.04 -12.13
N GLU A 681 14.99 -7.85 -10.83
CA GLU A 681 16.21 -7.31 -10.21
C GLU A 681 16.68 -8.26 -9.11
N ASP A 682 17.99 -8.57 -9.12
CA ASP A 682 18.62 -9.45 -8.13
C ASP A 682 19.40 -8.60 -7.12
N GLY A 683 19.14 -8.79 -5.83
CA GLY A 683 19.94 -8.27 -4.72
C GLY A 683 19.91 -6.76 -4.55
N ILE A 684 18.88 -6.09 -5.08
CA ILE A 684 18.63 -4.64 -4.89
C ILE A 684 17.67 -4.40 -3.72
N ALA A 685 16.75 -5.33 -3.43
CA ALA A 685 15.82 -5.22 -2.28
C ALA A 685 16.57 -4.93 -0.98
N GLU A 686 17.73 -5.55 -0.81
CA GLU A 686 18.64 -5.41 0.32
C GLU A 686 19.32 -4.03 0.45
N ASN A 687 19.22 -3.17 -0.58
CA ASN A 687 19.67 -1.78 -0.50
C ASN A 687 18.56 -0.83 -0.04
N PHE A 688 17.30 -1.25 -0.10
CA PHE A 688 16.17 -0.46 0.39
C PHE A 688 15.87 -0.84 1.84
N HIS A 689 15.33 0.10 2.61
CA HIS A 689 14.93 -0.10 4.00
C HIS A 689 16.00 -0.78 4.88
N THR A 690 17.29 -0.51 4.64
CA THR A 690 18.40 -1.19 5.32
C THR A 690 18.53 -0.83 6.81
N GLN A 691 17.68 0.07 7.30
CA GLN A 691 17.57 0.40 8.71
C GLN A 691 16.97 -0.77 9.49
N GLN A 692 17.37 -0.90 10.74
CA GLN A 692 16.80 -1.93 11.60
C GLN A 692 15.30 -1.66 11.84
N ASN A 693 14.44 -2.62 11.48
CA ASN A 693 13.01 -2.54 11.77
C ASN A 693 12.72 -2.96 13.23
N ARG A 694 13.03 -2.05 14.15
CA ARG A 694 12.79 -2.26 15.58
C ARG A 694 11.31 -2.45 15.90
N GLN A 695 10.41 -1.76 15.21
CA GLN A 695 8.99 -1.83 15.46
C GLN A 695 8.45 -3.24 15.22
N LEU A 696 8.83 -3.87 14.09
CA LEU A 696 8.44 -5.24 13.77
C LEU A 696 8.94 -6.24 14.83
N LEU A 697 10.20 -6.12 15.23
CA LEU A 697 10.80 -7.01 16.24
C LEU A 697 10.17 -6.84 17.62
N GLU A 698 9.81 -5.61 18.01
CA GLU A 698 9.07 -5.33 19.26
C GLU A 698 7.65 -5.89 19.20
N GLU A 699 6.94 -5.68 18.08
CA GLU A 699 5.59 -6.19 17.86
C GLU A 699 5.55 -7.72 17.94
N LEU A 700 6.42 -8.41 17.19
CA LEU A 700 6.54 -9.87 17.22
C LEU A 700 6.78 -10.39 18.63
N SER A 701 7.71 -9.77 19.37
CA SER A 701 8.05 -10.21 20.72
C SER A 701 6.91 -9.98 21.71
N SER A 702 6.21 -8.84 21.61
CA SER A 702 5.11 -8.49 22.51
C SER A 702 3.87 -9.35 22.29
N GLN A 703 3.52 -9.63 21.03
CA GLN A 703 2.35 -10.43 20.67
C GLN A 703 2.51 -11.92 21.02
N THR A 704 3.75 -12.42 21.04
CA THR A 704 4.06 -13.82 21.39
C THR A 704 4.37 -14.02 22.88
N GLY A 705 4.47 -12.95 23.67
CA GLY A 705 4.77 -12.99 25.11
C GLY A 705 6.27 -13.04 25.44
N GLY A 706 7.13 -12.79 24.45
CA GLY A 706 8.56 -12.57 24.61
C GLY A 706 8.90 -11.11 24.94
N ARG A 707 10.13 -10.70 24.60
CA ARG A 707 10.65 -9.34 24.84
C ARG A 707 11.74 -9.04 23.81
N TYR A 708 11.78 -7.80 23.34
CA TYR A 708 12.86 -7.23 22.53
C TYR A 708 14.10 -6.90 23.40
N TRP A 709 15.28 -7.24 22.88
CA TRP A 709 16.56 -7.06 23.55
C TRP A 709 17.53 -6.27 22.69
N LYS A 710 18.25 -5.34 23.32
CA LYS A 710 19.42 -4.70 22.72
C LYS A 710 20.66 -5.58 22.93
N PRO A 711 21.65 -5.55 22.03
CA PRO A 711 22.91 -6.29 22.20
C PRO A 711 23.63 -6.00 23.54
N SER A 712 23.46 -4.79 24.10
CA SER A 712 24.02 -4.42 25.41
C SER A 712 23.41 -5.16 26.61
N ASP A 713 22.15 -5.61 26.49
CA ASP A 713 21.33 -6.08 27.61
C ASP A 713 21.21 -7.61 27.66
N LEU A 714 21.95 -8.32 26.79
CA LEU A 714 21.86 -9.77 26.59
C LEU A 714 22.23 -10.61 27.82
N LYS A 715 22.93 -10.04 28.80
CA LYS A 715 23.34 -10.75 30.03
C LYS A 715 22.15 -11.23 30.88
N ASP A 716 20.99 -10.57 30.76
CA ASP A 716 19.78 -10.90 31.53
C ASP A 716 18.80 -11.83 30.78
N LEU A 717 19.08 -12.15 29.52
CA LEU A 717 18.22 -12.98 28.66
C LEU A 717 18.05 -14.43 29.19
N PRO A 718 19.11 -15.17 29.57
CA PRO A 718 18.95 -16.55 30.09
C PRO A 718 18.12 -16.63 31.37
N ARG A 719 18.10 -15.56 32.18
CA ARG A 719 17.29 -15.50 33.42
C ARG A 719 15.81 -15.27 33.11
N ASN A 720 15.48 -14.45 32.12
CA ASN A 720 14.09 -14.16 31.76
C ASN A 720 13.43 -15.33 31.05
N ILE A 721 14.17 -16.05 30.20
CA ILE A 721 13.63 -17.23 29.49
C ILE A 721 13.18 -18.33 30.47
N SER A 722 13.80 -18.43 31.65
CA SER A 722 13.42 -19.43 32.67
C SER A 722 12.00 -19.30 33.20
N TYR A 723 11.36 -18.14 33.02
CA TYR A 723 10.00 -17.83 33.50
C TYR A 723 9.01 -17.74 32.33
N SER A 724 8.94 -18.82 31.55
CA SER A 724 8.04 -19.02 30.41
C SER A 724 7.00 -20.11 30.72
N PRO A 725 5.72 -19.92 30.35
CA PRO A 725 4.68 -20.94 30.48
C PRO A 725 4.73 -22.01 29.37
N ALA A 726 5.66 -21.91 28.41
CA ALA A 726 5.81 -22.88 27.33
C ALA A 726 6.57 -24.15 27.79
N GLY A 727 6.45 -25.26 27.06
CA GLY A 727 7.19 -26.50 27.37
C GLY A 727 6.75 -27.19 28.68
N ILE A 728 7.63 -28.04 29.23
CA ILE A 728 7.41 -28.72 30.52
C ILE A 728 7.71 -27.72 31.64
N SER A 729 6.65 -27.06 32.11
CA SER A 729 6.70 -26.15 33.26
C SER A 729 6.48 -26.90 34.57
N VAL A 730 7.34 -26.69 35.55
CA VAL A 730 7.11 -27.11 36.93
C VAL A 730 6.57 -25.91 37.70
N ARG A 731 5.40 -26.08 38.33
CA ARG A 731 4.86 -25.08 39.26
C ARG A 731 5.79 -24.97 40.45
N SER A 732 6.51 -23.86 40.56
CA SER A 732 7.40 -23.58 41.69
C SER A 732 6.71 -22.59 42.64
N THR A 733 6.68 -22.95 43.91
CA THR A 733 6.14 -22.11 44.97
C THR A 733 7.28 -21.28 45.57
N LYS A 734 7.22 -19.96 45.47
CA LYS A 734 8.18 -19.04 46.08
C LYS A 734 7.57 -18.42 47.34
N GLU A 735 8.12 -18.76 48.50
CA GLU A 735 7.61 -18.33 49.80
C GLU A 735 7.89 -16.84 50.08
N LEU A 736 6.87 -16.04 50.36
CA LEU A 736 7.03 -14.61 50.65
C LEU A 736 7.27 -14.31 52.12
N TRP A 737 6.88 -15.22 53.01
CA TRP A 737 6.93 -15.00 54.47
C TRP A 737 8.36 -14.87 55.02
N ASN A 738 9.36 -15.43 54.33
CA ASN A 738 10.77 -15.42 54.76
C ASN A 738 11.61 -14.34 54.07
N MET A 739 10.98 -13.28 53.56
CA MET A 739 11.69 -12.16 52.94
C MET A 739 12.41 -11.28 53.98
N PRO A 740 13.61 -10.77 53.66
CA PRO A 740 14.34 -9.83 54.52
C PRO A 740 13.52 -8.59 54.93
N ILE A 741 12.68 -8.06 54.03
CA ILE A 741 11.82 -6.89 54.35
C ILE A 741 10.78 -7.19 55.44
N VAL A 742 10.24 -8.41 55.47
CA VAL A 742 9.28 -8.85 56.49
C VAL A 742 9.96 -8.90 57.86
N PHE A 743 11.19 -9.41 57.92
CA PHE A 743 11.99 -9.43 59.13
C PHE A 743 12.31 -8.01 59.63
N LEU A 744 12.68 -7.10 58.73
CA LEU A 744 12.90 -5.69 59.06
C LEU A 744 11.64 -5.01 59.59
N LEU A 745 10.46 -5.31 59.03
CA LEU A 745 9.18 -4.79 59.53
C LEU A 745 8.81 -5.34 60.91
N LEU A 746 9.01 -6.64 61.14
CA LEU A 746 8.73 -7.29 62.43
C LEU A 746 9.55 -6.72 63.58
N ILE A 747 10.79 -6.30 63.32
CA ILE A 747 11.67 -5.68 64.32
C ILE A 747 11.47 -4.16 64.37
N GLY A 748 11.34 -3.53 63.20
CA GLY A 748 11.23 -2.08 63.07
C GLY A 748 9.97 -1.52 63.71
N LEU A 749 8.82 -2.20 63.59
CA LEU A 749 7.55 -1.73 64.16
C LEU A 749 7.59 -1.69 65.71
N PRO A 750 7.98 -2.75 66.44
CA PRO A 750 8.14 -2.69 67.90
C PRO A 750 9.20 -1.69 68.37
N ILE A 751 10.32 -1.56 67.67
CA ILE A 751 11.37 -0.59 68.02
C ILE A 751 10.87 0.85 67.83
N ALA A 752 10.18 1.13 66.72
CA ALA A 752 9.55 2.43 66.50
C ALA A 752 8.52 2.72 67.60
N GLU A 753 7.78 1.70 68.05
CA GLU A 753 6.77 1.85 69.10
C GLU A 753 7.42 2.25 70.40
N TRP A 754 8.50 1.54 70.76
CA TRP A 754 9.29 1.83 71.94
C TRP A 754 9.92 3.22 71.89
N LEU A 755 10.49 3.64 70.75
CA LEU A 755 11.06 4.97 70.56
C LEU A 755 10.00 6.07 70.71
N LEU A 756 8.80 5.87 70.16
CA LEU A 756 7.68 6.79 70.31
C LEU A 756 7.22 6.89 71.78
N ARG A 757 7.11 5.75 72.48
CA ARG A 757 6.78 5.71 73.91
C ARG A 757 7.82 6.43 74.76
N ARG A 758 9.11 6.24 74.46
CA ARG A 758 10.23 6.93 75.12
C ARG A 758 10.19 8.43 74.87
N LYS A 759 9.99 8.86 73.62
CA LYS A 759 9.87 10.30 73.25
C LYS A 759 8.67 10.97 73.93
N TRP A 760 7.60 10.22 74.19
CA TRP A 760 6.41 10.72 74.89
C TRP A 760 6.48 10.63 76.41
N GLY A 761 7.61 10.15 76.98
CA GLY A 761 7.86 10.09 78.41
C GLY A 761 7.01 9.06 79.16
N VAL A 762 6.69 7.95 78.50
CA VAL A 762 5.86 6.85 79.02
C VAL A 762 6.71 5.66 79.49
N VAL A 763 7.98 5.62 79.07
CA VAL A 763 9.01 4.65 79.43
C VAL A 763 10.21 5.40 79.99
#